data_AF-G3TD07-F1
#
_entry.id   AF-G3TD07-F1
#
_cell.length_a   1.000
_cell.length_b   1.000
_cell.length_c   1.000
_cell.angle_alpha   90.00
_cell.angle_beta   90.00
_cell.angle_gamma   90.00
#
_symmetry.space_group_name_H-M   'P 1'
#
loop_
_entity.id
_entity.type
_entity.pdbx_description
1 polymer ?
#
loop_
_entity_poly.entity_id
_entity_poly.type
_entity_poly.pdbx_seq_one_letter_code
_entity_poly.pdbx_strand_id
1 'polypeptide(L)'
;MDDQYRTLMRISVADPLVLSLLVPSAKRSPYFQGQQLQQLLQAGSVELEGIIMALDSVLYRVRSHFPRLFFLSDSELVALLAAPLESCEAQRWARRCFPHVHAVSFKSNTTDEEKNIDDRELSPSTNSLVEALAVLGAGGEEMKLQGPLPLHPDLPKWLASLEKSLRMALVHMLQDCVATRLTQGTSLDDVFKQLPQHSQLPLHQYIFHWLHLAQAFPWQCVLVAEEVVWRAEIEEALLEGNILAMVPMQMRKLEVLMHFVRAQRGSQDKQPLLSVRQTSLFSALLVMAVTHRDIAQLLRQHEVSDLRDFHWARQLKYHLGSSRVTKSPLQGLRTIVTPIGSSLPPAACWIDMLGRPFLYNYEYLGPRLEPLPSLLSERPALVLLLALEEVACGTLLGPDGVGKTAMVTNLARALGRQLVILPCLPQLEAQCLSNYLNGALQGGAWLMLKAVQHLPPGLLSALGQRLAELRLLYAPLYQEASQSTSTIDPIHPLQLGTGFFENHHVYMRLGYGCLLTLRALSPAVPANLRLLLRPVALALPDLYYVAEMTLLGAGMRDASRMAIRLSKFFSLEGELVSGPLPCRLPLLKQVLEDTIQRLNVTKKEPKSQHPRSLAAIEEAALLHALLHSQLFSILNEAHLHKLRELLFGLFPSASQVLVEPMTPRLMKPLIVEELQQVGLYPSPEILGSLEQLTQALRRASGILLLGPAGSGKTTCWHCLFKIQNRLAATEDTSTQSYQPVEITHLYPSVLSPQEFLGWLEGPWWHHGVFPRLLRAAIQCKYMGSKEQTPESAGIQHWVVCDGAPSAAWLDSITYLLSDPPKLSLPNGQQITRPPGTFFLMEVADATGMSPTVVGRCALVWCGGEQTWQCMLNVMMAALPHEYRLQHQTVTELNRLAEVLVPATFRFLTRQGASSVLQVHGQQAVCPGVAEVTTLARIFRSLLDPYLRLDEEENARGQEDPSSSEPMTQSFKPSKSSYLNNRSQTDNEDVQNKQREHLLAVSSFLFALIWGFGALLPSRCLQRWGLGGVEG
;
A
#
# COMPACT_ATOMS: atom_id res chain seq x y z
N MET A 1 -5.30 -45.34 -2.81
CA MET A 1 -4.30 -44.28 -3.03
C MET A 1 -3.54 -43.89 -1.78
N ASP A 2 -4.20 -43.40 -0.73
CA ASP A 2 -3.50 -42.95 0.49
C ASP A 2 -2.58 -44.05 1.08
N ASP A 3 -3.06 -45.28 1.19
CA ASP A 3 -2.22 -46.40 1.66
C ASP A 3 -1.00 -46.68 0.77
N GLN A 4 -1.15 -46.53 -0.55
CA GLN A 4 -0.03 -46.71 -1.50
C GLN A 4 0.99 -45.58 -1.34
N TYR A 5 0.55 -44.33 -1.23
CA TYR A 5 1.43 -43.18 -0.97
C TYR A 5 2.11 -43.27 0.40
N ARG A 6 1.39 -43.65 1.46
CA ARG A 6 1.97 -43.90 2.79
C ARG A 6 3.01 -45.00 2.76
N THR A 7 2.78 -46.06 1.99
CA THR A 7 3.73 -47.16 1.81
C THR A 7 4.97 -46.68 1.08
N LEU A 8 4.80 -45.93 -0.01
CA LEU A 8 5.89 -45.29 -0.75
C LEU A 8 6.70 -44.31 0.14
N MET A 9 6.03 -43.51 0.98
CA MET A 9 6.68 -42.60 1.92
C MET A 9 7.50 -43.37 2.96
N ARG A 10 6.93 -44.43 3.57
CA ARG A 10 7.65 -45.29 4.53
C ARG A 10 8.88 -45.95 3.91
N ILE A 11 8.75 -46.47 2.69
CA ILE A 11 9.85 -47.11 1.95
C ILE A 11 10.93 -46.08 1.60
N SER A 12 10.54 -44.86 1.20
CA SER A 12 11.48 -43.79 0.85
C SER A 12 12.18 -43.20 2.08
N VAL A 13 11.54 -43.18 3.24
CA VAL A 13 12.16 -42.82 4.52
C VAL A 13 13.14 -43.91 4.99
N ALA A 14 12.81 -45.19 4.75
CA ALA A 14 13.67 -46.32 5.10
C ALA A 14 14.94 -46.44 4.23
N ASP A 15 14.88 -46.00 2.96
CA ASP A 15 16.02 -45.90 2.05
C ASP A 15 16.09 -44.52 1.38
N PRO A 16 16.76 -43.53 2.01
CA PRO A 16 16.80 -42.15 1.52
C PRO A 16 17.75 -41.94 0.34
N LEU A 17 18.49 -42.97 -0.11
CA LEU A 17 19.47 -42.83 -1.19
C LEU A 17 18.75 -42.66 -2.54
N VAL A 18 18.95 -41.53 -3.22
CA VAL A 18 18.34 -41.26 -4.54
C VAL A 18 18.71 -42.31 -5.58
N LEU A 19 19.93 -42.86 -5.50
CA LEU A 19 20.37 -43.94 -6.40
C LEU A 19 19.55 -45.23 -6.27
N SER A 20 18.90 -45.49 -5.13
CA SER A 20 18.03 -46.66 -4.92
C SER A 20 16.71 -46.58 -5.71
N LEU A 21 16.36 -45.39 -6.23
CA LEU A 21 15.21 -45.19 -7.12
C LEU A 21 15.51 -45.68 -8.55
N LEU A 22 16.78 -45.58 -8.96
CA LEU A 22 17.24 -45.87 -10.32
C LEU A 22 17.86 -47.27 -10.45
N VAL A 23 18.54 -47.74 -9.40
CA VAL A 23 19.25 -49.02 -9.38
C VAL A 23 18.51 -50.01 -8.47
N PRO A 24 18.29 -51.28 -8.89
CA PRO A 24 17.65 -52.29 -8.05
C PRO A 24 18.46 -52.52 -6.77
N SER A 25 17.95 -52.02 -5.62
CA SER A 25 18.53 -52.30 -4.30
C SER A 25 17.72 -53.40 -3.60
N ALA A 26 18.38 -54.29 -2.85
CA ALA A 26 17.72 -55.38 -2.13
C ALA A 26 16.74 -54.91 -1.04
N LYS A 27 16.78 -53.61 -0.67
CA LYS A 27 15.99 -53.03 0.42
C LYS A 27 14.68 -52.37 -0.04
N ARG A 28 14.55 -52.08 -1.34
CA ARG A 28 13.41 -51.37 -1.90
C ARG A 28 12.67 -52.29 -2.87
N SER A 29 11.36 -52.42 -2.68
CA SER A 29 10.56 -53.31 -3.52
C SER A 29 10.59 -52.85 -4.99
N PRO A 30 10.65 -53.77 -5.96
CA PRO A 30 10.73 -53.44 -7.39
C PRO A 30 9.53 -52.61 -7.88
N TYR A 31 8.39 -52.73 -7.20
CA TYR A 31 7.16 -51.97 -7.48
C TYR A 31 7.27 -50.45 -7.25
N PHE A 32 8.20 -50.01 -6.39
CA PHE A 32 8.43 -48.59 -6.08
C PHE A 32 9.79 -48.11 -6.59
N GLN A 33 10.21 -48.60 -7.77
CA GLN A 33 11.47 -48.28 -8.44
C GLN A 33 11.26 -47.97 -9.93
N GLY A 34 12.16 -47.17 -10.51
CA GLY A 34 12.28 -46.94 -11.95
C GLY A 34 10.97 -46.57 -12.66
N GLN A 35 10.69 -47.24 -13.78
CA GLN A 35 9.50 -46.99 -14.60
C GLN A 35 8.18 -47.35 -13.90
N GLN A 36 8.15 -48.35 -13.02
CA GLN A 36 6.91 -48.72 -12.30
C GLN A 36 6.50 -47.63 -11.32
N LEU A 37 7.46 -47.02 -10.62
CA LEU A 37 7.20 -45.85 -9.79
C LEU A 37 6.69 -44.66 -10.62
N GLN A 38 7.29 -44.41 -11.79
CA GLN A 38 6.85 -43.36 -12.69
C GLN A 38 5.40 -43.59 -13.15
N GLN A 39 5.05 -44.81 -13.56
CA GLN A 39 3.69 -45.17 -13.97
C GLN A 39 2.68 -45.04 -12.83
N LEU A 40 3.06 -45.44 -11.60
CA LEU A 40 2.23 -45.29 -10.41
C LEU A 40 1.98 -43.80 -10.10
N LEU A 41 3.01 -42.95 -10.18
CA LEU A 41 2.86 -41.51 -9.98
C LEU A 41 2.04 -40.85 -11.09
N GLN A 42 2.18 -41.28 -12.35
CA GLN A 42 1.37 -40.80 -13.46
C GLN A 42 -0.11 -41.20 -13.29
N ALA A 43 -0.39 -42.46 -12.98
CA ALA A 43 -1.75 -42.91 -12.66
C ALA A 43 -2.33 -42.14 -11.46
N GLY A 44 -1.53 -41.94 -10.40
CA GLY A 44 -1.93 -41.13 -9.25
C GLY A 44 -2.20 -39.67 -9.60
N SER A 45 -1.46 -39.08 -10.54
CA SER A 45 -1.71 -37.73 -11.05
C SER A 45 -3.06 -37.62 -11.75
N VAL A 46 -3.42 -38.59 -12.60
CA VAL A 46 -4.72 -38.60 -13.30
C VAL A 46 -5.88 -38.76 -12.32
N GLU A 47 -5.74 -39.63 -11.31
CA GLU A 47 -6.78 -39.75 -10.28
C GLU A 47 -6.90 -38.47 -9.43
N LEU A 48 -5.78 -37.81 -9.11
CA LEU A 48 -5.78 -36.54 -8.39
C LEU A 48 -6.52 -35.45 -9.19
N GLU A 49 -6.35 -35.40 -10.52
CA GLU A 49 -7.12 -34.50 -11.40
C GLU A 49 -8.61 -34.77 -11.29
N GLY A 50 -9.03 -36.03 -11.30
CA GLY A 50 -10.44 -36.41 -11.11
C GLY A 50 -10.99 -35.93 -9.77
N ILE A 51 -10.21 -36.04 -8.70
CA ILE A 51 -10.58 -35.55 -7.36
C ILE A 51 -10.70 -34.02 -7.35
N ILE A 52 -9.76 -33.30 -7.97
CA ILE A 52 -9.79 -31.83 -8.06
C ILE A 52 -11.05 -31.36 -8.80
N MET A 53 -11.45 -32.04 -9.88
CA MET A 53 -12.69 -31.74 -10.60
C MET A 53 -13.94 -32.00 -9.75
N ALA A 54 -13.98 -33.11 -9.00
CA ALA A 54 -15.09 -33.40 -8.09
C ALA A 54 -15.18 -32.39 -6.93
N LEU A 55 -14.04 -31.87 -6.48
CA LEU A 55 -13.92 -30.93 -5.37
C LEU A 55 -14.65 -29.61 -5.64
N ASP A 56 -14.71 -29.13 -6.87
CA ASP A 56 -15.37 -27.85 -7.21
C ASP A 56 -16.84 -27.81 -6.74
N SER A 57 -17.58 -28.90 -6.96
CA SER A 57 -18.96 -29.03 -6.48
C SER A 57 -19.08 -28.97 -4.95
N VAL A 58 -18.08 -29.49 -4.23
CA VAL A 58 -18.01 -29.47 -2.76
C VAL A 58 -17.67 -28.06 -2.28
N LEU A 59 -16.70 -27.40 -2.91
CA LEU A 59 -16.32 -26.02 -2.60
C LEU A 59 -17.51 -25.07 -2.81
N TYR A 60 -18.27 -25.25 -3.89
CA TYR A 60 -19.49 -24.47 -4.11
C TYR A 60 -20.50 -24.65 -2.99
N ARG A 61 -20.74 -25.89 -2.53
CA ARG A 61 -21.67 -26.16 -1.42
C ARG A 61 -21.23 -25.46 -0.14
N VAL A 62 -19.94 -25.51 0.19
CA VAL A 62 -19.38 -24.80 1.36
C VAL A 62 -19.55 -23.29 1.21
N ARG A 63 -19.26 -22.73 0.03
CA ARG A 63 -19.47 -21.31 -0.28
C ARG A 63 -20.93 -20.87 -0.16
N SER A 64 -21.87 -21.69 -0.62
CA SER A 64 -23.30 -21.40 -0.52
C SER A 64 -23.80 -21.31 0.93
N HIS A 65 -23.18 -22.08 1.85
CA HIS A 65 -23.53 -22.06 3.26
C HIS A 65 -23.06 -20.77 3.94
N PHE A 66 -21.86 -20.31 3.62
CA PHE A 66 -21.31 -19.03 4.09
C PHE A 66 -20.80 -18.19 2.90
N PRO A 67 -21.65 -17.32 2.32
CA PRO A 67 -21.35 -16.63 1.06
C PRO A 67 -20.10 -15.76 1.02
N ARG A 68 -19.54 -15.36 2.18
CA ARG A 68 -18.27 -14.61 2.21
C ARG A 68 -17.08 -15.44 1.70
N LEU A 69 -17.20 -16.77 1.68
CA LEU A 69 -16.17 -17.69 1.16
C LEU A 69 -16.04 -17.65 -0.36
N PHE A 70 -17.03 -17.09 -1.08
CA PHE A 70 -16.90 -16.84 -2.52
C PHE A 70 -15.79 -15.83 -2.86
N PHE A 71 -15.36 -15.01 -1.89
CA PHE A 71 -14.25 -14.04 -2.07
C PHE A 71 -12.86 -14.63 -1.73
N LEU A 72 -12.80 -15.94 -1.46
CA LEU A 72 -11.57 -16.69 -1.27
C LEU A 72 -11.26 -17.49 -2.54
N SER A 73 -9.97 -17.58 -2.87
CA SER A 73 -9.50 -18.53 -3.88
C SER A 73 -9.76 -19.98 -3.43
N ASP A 74 -9.82 -20.92 -4.36
CA ASP A 74 -10.02 -22.34 -4.03
C ASP A 74 -8.90 -22.86 -3.11
N SER A 75 -7.66 -22.38 -3.31
CA SER A 75 -6.52 -22.71 -2.44
C SER A 75 -6.70 -22.22 -0.99
N GLU A 76 -7.25 -21.02 -0.79
CA GLU A 76 -7.54 -20.50 0.54
C GLU A 76 -8.70 -21.26 1.19
N LEU A 77 -9.72 -21.62 0.41
CA LEU A 77 -10.87 -22.38 0.93
C LEU A 77 -10.47 -23.78 1.37
N VAL A 78 -9.62 -24.48 0.60
CA VAL A 78 -9.06 -25.78 1.01
C VAL A 78 -8.20 -25.63 2.26
N ALA A 79 -7.37 -24.58 2.36
CA ALA A 79 -6.59 -24.30 3.56
C ALA A 79 -7.47 -24.03 4.79
N LEU A 80 -8.62 -23.36 4.62
CA LEU A 80 -9.60 -23.13 5.68
C LEU A 80 -10.24 -24.45 6.15
N LEU A 81 -10.60 -25.33 5.21
CA LEU A 81 -11.21 -26.63 5.53
C LEU A 81 -10.22 -27.61 6.16
N ALA A 82 -8.91 -27.46 5.87
CA ALA A 82 -7.85 -28.27 6.45
C ALA A 82 -7.26 -27.71 7.76
N ALA A 83 -7.69 -26.52 8.19
CA ALA A 83 -7.11 -25.85 9.36
C ALA A 83 -7.46 -26.62 10.66
N PRO A 84 -6.51 -26.75 11.60
CA PRO A 84 -6.78 -27.35 12.90
C PRO A 84 -7.74 -26.47 13.73
N LEU A 85 -8.45 -27.08 14.67
CA LEU A 85 -9.40 -26.40 15.55
C LEU A 85 -8.66 -25.63 16.65
N GLU A 86 -8.02 -24.53 16.28
CA GLU A 86 -7.26 -23.66 17.19
C GLU A 86 -7.80 -22.21 17.13
N SER A 87 -7.78 -21.52 18.27
CA SER A 87 -8.21 -20.11 18.38
C SER A 87 -7.40 -19.19 17.47
N CYS A 88 -6.10 -19.47 17.30
CA CYS A 88 -5.21 -18.75 16.40
C CYS A 88 -5.67 -18.84 14.93
N GLU A 89 -6.06 -20.03 14.46
CA GLU A 89 -6.54 -20.24 13.11
C GLU A 89 -7.95 -19.66 12.90
N ALA A 90 -8.85 -19.81 13.88
CA ALA A 90 -10.16 -19.18 13.84
C ALA A 90 -10.06 -17.64 13.74
N GLN A 91 -9.14 -17.03 14.50
CA GLN A 91 -8.84 -15.60 14.40
C GLN A 91 -8.30 -15.22 13.02
N ARG A 92 -7.42 -16.03 12.43
CA ARG A 92 -6.86 -15.79 11.10
C ARG A 92 -7.94 -15.74 10.03
N TRP A 93 -8.87 -16.70 10.04
CA TRP A 93 -9.97 -16.75 9.08
C TRP A 93 -11.03 -15.68 9.34
N ALA A 94 -11.27 -15.32 10.61
CA ALA A 94 -12.12 -14.18 10.96
C ALA A 94 -11.56 -12.88 10.35
N ARG A 95 -10.27 -12.58 10.51
CA ARG A 95 -9.61 -11.41 9.88
C ARG A 95 -9.73 -11.43 8.35
N ARG A 96 -9.67 -12.62 7.74
CA ARG A 96 -9.75 -12.77 6.28
C ARG A 96 -11.16 -12.56 5.74
N CYS A 97 -12.21 -12.96 6.46
CA CYS A 97 -13.61 -12.86 6.06
C CYS A 97 -14.29 -11.54 6.50
N PHE A 98 -13.78 -10.91 7.56
CA PHE A 98 -14.29 -9.66 8.14
C PHE A 98 -13.16 -8.60 8.15
N PRO A 99 -13.05 -7.75 7.11
CA PRO A 99 -11.90 -6.85 6.93
C PRO A 99 -11.64 -5.87 8.09
N HIS A 100 -12.66 -5.49 8.86
CA HIS A 100 -12.56 -4.54 9.96
C HIS A 100 -12.34 -5.21 11.32
N VAL A 101 -12.32 -6.54 11.38
CA VAL A 101 -12.02 -7.30 12.59
C VAL A 101 -10.51 -7.44 12.74
N HIS A 102 -9.94 -6.86 13.79
CA HIS A 102 -8.53 -6.96 14.09
C HIS A 102 -8.20 -8.20 14.92
N ALA A 103 -9.01 -8.60 15.89
CA ALA A 103 -8.81 -9.84 16.65
C ALA A 103 -10.13 -10.34 17.25
N VAL A 104 -10.15 -11.58 17.73
CA VAL A 104 -11.29 -12.16 18.44
C VAL A 104 -10.80 -12.57 19.82
N SER A 105 -11.48 -12.09 20.86
CA SER A 105 -11.17 -12.44 22.25
C SER A 105 -11.81 -13.77 22.59
N PHE A 106 -10.97 -14.74 22.95
CA PHE A 106 -11.37 -16.08 23.36
C PHE A 106 -11.12 -16.30 24.85
N LYS A 107 -12.01 -17.03 25.51
CA LYS A 107 -11.83 -17.53 26.86
C LYS A 107 -11.83 -19.06 26.84
N SER A 108 -10.83 -19.68 27.46
CA SER A 108 -10.84 -21.12 27.71
C SER A 108 -11.46 -21.38 29.08
N ASN A 109 -12.48 -22.22 29.16
CA ASN A 109 -12.99 -22.71 30.43
C ASN A 109 -12.10 -23.87 30.91
N THR A 110 -10.94 -23.55 31.50
CA THR A 110 -10.26 -24.48 32.40
C THR A 110 -10.88 -24.27 33.78
N THR A 111 -11.59 -25.27 34.30
CA THR A 111 -12.01 -25.28 35.70
C THR A 111 -10.77 -25.20 36.58
N ASP A 112 -10.57 -24.05 37.24
CA ASP A 112 -9.49 -23.81 38.20
C ASP A 112 -9.60 -24.64 39.52
N GLU A 113 -10.38 -25.74 39.53
CA GLU A 113 -10.57 -26.57 40.73
C GLU A 113 -9.78 -27.89 40.76
N GLU A 114 -9.08 -28.30 39.69
CA GLU A 114 -8.22 -29.49 39.73
C GLU A 114 -6.73 -29.11 39.79
N LYS A 115 -6.33 -28.48 40.91
CA LYS A 115 -4.92 -28.40 41.32
C LYS A 115 -4.55 -29.34 42.46
N ASN A 116 -5.41 -30.31 42.79
CA ASN A 116 -5.07 -31.37 43.73
C ASN A 116 -5.74 -32.68 43.29
N ILE A 117 -4.96 -33.62 42.71
CA ILE A 117 -4.84 -35.04 43.08
C ILE A 117 -4.15 -35.80 41.92
N ASP A 118 -3.20 -36.63 42.33
CA ASP A 118 -2.14 -37.33 41.60
C ASP A 118 -2.53 -38.20 40.37
N ASP A 119 -1.59 -38.24 39.42
CA ASP A 119 -1.17 -39.34 38.55
C ASP A 119 -2.14 -40.51 38.30
N ARG A 120 -2.86 -40.48 37.16
CA ARG A 120 -3.09 -41.69 36.33
C ARG A 120 -3.56 -41.38 34.91
N GLU A 121 -2.75 -41.81 33.94
CA GLU A 121 -3.09 -42.22 32.55
C GLU A 121 -4.11 -41.36 31.77
N LEU A 122 -3.58 -40.41 31.01
CA LEU A 122 -4.28 -39.58 30.03
C LEU A 122 -4.92 -40.43 28.92
N SER A 123 -6.25 -40.46 28.89
CA SER A 123 -7.02 -40.64 27.65
C SER A 123 -7.29 -39.26 27.02
N PRO A 124 -7.31 -39.12 25.68
CA PRO A 124 -7.47 -37.84 25.01
C PRO A 124 -8.95 -37.55 24.77
N SER A 125 -9.71 -37.12 25.78
CA SER A 125 -11.12 -36.75 25.56
C SER A 125 -11.71 -35.75 26.55
N THR A 126 -11.08 -34.59 26.69
CA THR A 126 -11.75 -33.41 27.24
C THR A 126 -11.30 -32.18 26.45
N ASN A 127 -12.00 -31.91 25.35
CA ASN A 127 -11.85 -30.66 24.60
C ASN A 127 -12.18 -29.50 25.54
N SER A 128 -11.20 -28.67 25.85
CA SER A 128 -11.46 -27.37 26.48
C SER A 128 -12.36 -26.56 25.54
N LEU A 129 -13.59 -26.29 25.98
CA LEU A 129 -14.53 -25.47 25.21
C LEU A 129 -14.00 -24.04 25.21
N VAL A 130 -13.48 -23.62 24.06
CA VAL A 130 -13.01 -22.25 23.81
C VAL A 130 -14.18 -21.43 23.27
N GLU A 131 -14.50 -20.32 23.93
CA GLU A 131 -15.63 -19.47 23.58
C GLU A 131 -15.16 -18.06 23.20
N ALA A 132 -15.70 -17.51 22.11
CA ALA A 132 -15.47 -16.12 21.72
C ALA A 132 -16.42 -15.19 22.49
N LEU A 133 -15.88 -14.15 23.12
CA LEU A 133 -16.64 -13.20 23.95
C LEU A 133 -16.80 -11.82 23.31
N ALA A 134 -15.76 -11.38 22.60
CA ALA A 134 -15.72 -10.05 22.02
C ALA A 134 -14.89 -10.03 20.74
N VAL A 135 -15.16 -9.05 19.90
CA VAL A 135 -14.39 -8.76 18.70
C VAL A 135 -13.64 -7.47 18.91
N LEU A 136 -12.34 -7.48 18.61
CA LEU A 136 -11.47 -6.33 18.75
C LEU A 136 -11.30 -5.66 17.39
N GLY A 137 -11.65 -4.38 17.32
CA GLY A 137 -11.41 -3.50 16.19
C GLY A 137 -10.07 -2.78 16.27
N ALA A 138 -9.80 -1.94 15.28
CA ALA A 138 -8.66 -1.03 15.30
C ALA A 138 -8.73 -0.06 16.49
N GLY A 139 -7.59 0.50 16.91
CA GLY A 139 -7.55 1.56 17.93
C GLY A 139 -8.01 1.14 19.32
N GLY A 140 -8.05 -0.17 19.60
CA GLY A 140 -8.47 -0.73 20.88
C GLY A 140 -9.98 -0.76 21.09
N GLU A 141 -10.79 -0.66 20.03
CA GLU A 141 -12.24 -0.86 20.16
C GLU A 141 -12.56 -2.32 20.52
N GLU A 142 -13.34 -2.52 21.57
CA GLU A 142 -13.86 -3.83 21.96
C GLU A 142 -15.37 -3.86 21.75
N MET A 143 -15.82 -4.81 20.94
CA MET A 143 -17.23 -5.05 20.67
C MET A 143 -17.64 -6.38 21.31
N LYS A 144 -18.35 -6.29 22.45
CA LYS A 144 -18.83 -7.48 23.18
C LYS A 144 -19.98 -8.14 22.45
N LEU A 145 -19.93 -9.47 22.38
CA LEU A 145 -21.04 -10.27 21.88
C LEU A 145 -22.13 -10.37 22.95
N GLN A 146 -23.40 -10.52 22.54
CA GLN A 146 -24.53 -10.65 23.48
C GLN A 146 -24.45 -11.93 24.33
N GLY A 147 -23.76 -12.96 23.83
CA GLY A 147 -23.45 -14.19 24.56
C GLY A 147 -22.17 -14.84 24.04
N PRO A 148 -21.56 -15.74 24.83
CA PRO A 148 -20.38 -16.49 24.41
C PRO A 148 -20.69 -17.35 23.18
N LEU A 149 -19.81 -17.30 22.17
CA LEU A 149 -19.92 -18.12 20.96
C LEU A 149 -18.91 -19.27 21.01
N PRO A 150 -19.34 -20.53 21.23
CA PRO A 150 -18.43 -21.66 21.28
C PRO A 150 -17.75 -21.90 19.94
N LEU A 151 -16.46 -22.20 19.96
CA LEU A 151 -15.71 -22.57 18.76
C LEU A 151 -16.22 -23.93 18.24
N HIS A 152 -16.69 -23.95 17.00
CA HIS A 152 -17.28 -25.13 16.36
C HIS A 152 -16.25 -25.81 15.45
N PRO A 153 -16.19 -27.16 15.38
CA PRO A 153 -15.23 -27.90 14.54
C PRO A 153 -15.31 -27.53 13.04
N ASP A 154 -16.53 -27.28 12.56
CA ASP A 154 -16.79 -26.72 11.24
C ASP A 154 -16.62 -25.18 11.28
N LEU A 155 -15.43 -24.71 10.90
CA LEU A 155 -15.05 -23.29 10.86
C LEU A 155 -16.02 -22.43 10.00
N PRO A 156 -16.45 -22.86 8.79
CA PRO A 156 -17.48 -22.15 8.04
C PRO A 156 -18.77 -21.87 8.83
N LYS A 157 -19.28 -22.87 9.57
CA LYS A 157 -20.47 -22.69 10.43
C LYS A 157 -20.23 -21.71 11.57
N TRP A 158 -19.04 -21.78 12.16
CA TRP A 158 -18.64 -20.83 13.20
C TRP A 158 -18.57 -19.40 12.67
N LEU A 159 -17.99 -19.18 11.49
CA LEU A 159 -17.92 -17.86 10.84
C LEU A 159 -19.31 -17.30 10.51
N ALA A 160 -20.22 -18.13 10.02
CA ALA A 160 -21.62 -17.74 9.79
C ALA A 160 -22.33 -17.37 11.11
N SER A 161 -22.05 -18.08 12.19
CA SER A 161 -22.58 -17.77 13.53
C SER A 161 -21.99 -16.47 14.07
N LEU A 162 -20.69 -16.22 13.84
CA LEU A 162 -20.02 -14.97 14.19
C LEU A 162 -20.62 -13.77 13.45
N GLU A 163 -20.90 -13.91 12.15
CA GLU A 163 -21.60 -12.88 11.35
C GLU A 163 -22.95 -12.52 11.98
N LYS A 164 -23.75 -13.53 12.34
CA LYS A 164 -25.04 -13.31 13.00
C LYS A 164 -24.86 -12.61 14.35
N SER A 165 -23.96 -13.10 15.21
CA SER A 165 -23.72 -12.53 16.55
C SER A 165 -23.23 -11.08 16.50
N LEU A 166 -22.34 -10.75 15.56
CA LEU A 166 -21.90 -9.37 15.32
C LEU A 166 -23.06 -8.46 14.92
N ARG A 167 -23.91 -8.92 14.01
CA ARG A 167 -25.10 -8.17 13.58
C ARG A 167 -26.05 -7.92 14.75
N MET A 168 -26.36 -8.94 15.56
CA MET A 168 -27.23 -8.80 16.73
C MET A 168 -26.67 -7.78 17.72
N ALA A 169 -25.38 -7.88 18.02
CA ALA A 169 -24.72 -7.00 18.95
C ALA A 169 -24.76 -5.54 18.46
N LEU A 170 -24.55 -5.28 17.17
CA LEU A 170 -24.67 -3.93 16.58
C LEU A 170 -26.10 -3.37 16.62
N VAL A 171 -27.10 -4.19 16.33
CA VAL A 171 -28.52 -3.78 16.38
C VAL A 171 -28.87 -3.28 17.78
N HIS A 172 -28.56 -4.07 18.82
CA HIS A 172 -28.83 -3.69 20.21
C HIS A 172 -27.99 -2.49 20.65
N MET A 173 -26.67 -2.49 20.40
CA MET A 173 -25.80 -1.38 20.79
C MET A 173 -26.19 -0.06 20.11
N LEU A 174 -26.69 -0.08 18.86
CA LEU A 174 -27.19 1.12 18.21
C LEU A 174 -28.45 1.66 18.88
N GLN A 175 -29.40 0.77 19.22
CA GLN A 175 -30.64 1.17 19.91
C GLN A 175 -30.34 1.73 21.30
N ASP A 176 -29.49 1.05 22.06
CA ASP A 176 -29.04 1.50 23.39
C ASP A 176 -28.29 2.84 23.29
N CYS A 177 -27.50 3.03 22.23
CA CYS A 177 -26.79 4.30 21.99
C CYS A 177 -27.77 5.45 21.71
N VAL A 178 -28.78 5.23 20.86
CA VAL A 178 -29.85 6.20 20.60
C VAL A 178 -30.64 6.50 21.89
N ALA A 179 -30.93 5.48 22.72
CA ALA A 179 -31.59 5.63 24.02
C ALA A 179 -30.81 6.57 24.94
N THR A 180 -29.52 6.28 25.08
CA THR A 180 -28.59 7.04 25.91
C THR A 180 -28.45 8.47 25.40
N ARG A 181 -28.42 8.67 24.08
CA ARG A 181 -28.34 9.99 23.46
C ARG A 181 -29.60 10.83 23.65
N LEU A 182 -30.79 10.22 23.60
CA LEU A 182 -32.08 10.91 23.79
C LEU A 182 -32.34 11.29 25.25
N THR A 183 -32.05 10.38 26.18
CA THR A 183 -32.24 10.60 27.64
C THR A 183 -31.34 11.72 28.17
N GLN A 184 -30.13 11.83 27.63
CA GLN A 184 -29.17 12.86 28.03
C GLN A 184 -29.35 14.16 27.22
N GLY A 185 -29.99 14.10 26.04
CA GLY A 185 -30.27 15.27 25.19
C GLY A 185 -31.24 16.28 25.80
N THR A 186 -32.27 15.83 26.53
CA THR A 186 -33.26 16.72 27.15
C THR A 186 -32.66 17.69 28.15
N SER A 187 -31.66 17.26 28.93
CA SER A 187 -30.96 18.15 29.86
C SER A 187 -30.04 19.16 29.18
N LEU A 188 -29.64 18.91 27.93
CA LEU A 188 -28.67 19.72 27.18
C LEU A 188 -29.39 20.76 26.31
N ASP A 189 -30.51 20.41 25.70
CA ASP A 189 -31.32 21.35 24.90
C ASP A 189 -31.87 22.51 25.76
N ASP A 190 -32.21 22.24 27.02
CA ASP A 190 -32.62 23.28 27.98
C ASP A 190 -31.48 24.25 28.31
N VAL A 191 -30.24 23.75 28.38
CA VAL A 191 -29.03 24.57 28.60
C VAL A 191 -28.65 25.35 27.32
N PHE A 192 -28.90 24.80 26.14
CA PHE A 192 -28.68 25.50 24.87
C PHE A 192 -29.75 26.56 24.57
N LYS A 193 -30.99 26.41 25.08
CA LYS A 193 -32.06 27.40 24.91
C LYS A 193 -31.89 28.62 25.84
N GLN A 194 -31.27 28.45 27.01
CA GLN A 194 -30.95 29.57 27.91
C GLN A 194 -29.81 30.43 27.33
N LEU A 195 -30.05 31.72 27.07
CA LEU A 195 -29.02 32.69 26.68
C LEU A 195 -28.18 33.07 27.93
N PRO A 196 -26.85 32.82 27.98
CA PRO A 196 -26.04 33.37 29.06
C PRO A 196 -25.63 34.81 28.72
N GLN A 197 -25.95 35.75 29.61
CA GLN A 197 -25.54 37.15 29.47
C GLN A 197 -24.05 37.39 29.79
N HIS A 198 -23.27 36.43 30.33
CA HIS A 198 -21.83 36.63 30.56
C HIS A 198 -20.99 35.34 30.46
N SER A 199 -19.98 35.39 29.59
CA SER A 199 -18.65 34.73 29.51
C SER A 199 -18.19 33.60 30.46
N GLN A 200 -19.04 32.72 30.99
CA GLN A 200 -18.63 31.43 31.56
C GLN A 200 -19.59 30.33 31.11
N LEU A 201 -19.30 29.75 29.94
CA LEU A 201 -20.04 28.61 29.40
C LEU A 201 -19.79 27.36 30.27
N PRO A 202 -20.81 26.56 30.65
CA PRO A 202 -20.62 25.24 31.25
C PRO A 202 -20.17 24.22 30.20
N LEU A 203 -19.04 24.48 29.51
CA LEU A 203 -18.47 23.64 28.44
C LEU A 203 -18.16 22.22 28.93
N HIS A 204 -17.86 22.08 30.22
CA HIS A 204 -17.50 20.80 30.83
C HIS A 204 -18.62 19.76 30.76
N GLN A 205 -19.89 20.15 30.95
CA GLN A 205 -21.02 19.21 30.98
C GLN A 205 -21.27 18.52 29.62
N TYR A 206 -21.12 19.26 28.52
CA TYR A 206 -21.27 18.73 27.16
C TYR A 206 -20.19 17.73 26.76
N ILE A 207 -18.96 17.96 27.21
CA ILE A 207 -17.82 17.10 26.93
C ILE A 207 -17.98 15.73 27.59
N PHE A 208 -18.45 15.70 28.84
CA PHE A 208 -18.68 14.45 29.57
C PHE A 208 -19.73 13.56 28.87
N HIS A 209 -20.73 14.14 28.21
CA HIS A 209 -21.75 13.40 27.48
C HIS A 209 -21.15 12.59 26.32
N TRP A 210 -20.45 13.25 25.39
CA TRP A 210 -19.83 12.54 24.27
C TRP A 210 -18.69 11.61 24.72
N LEU A 211 -18.00 11.95 25.81
CA LEU A 211 -16.99 11.07 26.39
C LEU A 211 -17.62 9.78 26.95
N HIS A 212 -18.76 9.88 27.62
CA HIS A 212 -19.51 8.73 28.10
C HIS A 212 -19.99 7.84 26.94
N LEU A 213 -20.58 8.44 25.90
CA LEU A 213 -20.98 7.70 24.69
C LEU A 213 -19.77 7.03 24.00
N ALA A 214 -18.65 7.74 23.90
CA ALA A 214 -17.41 7.23 23.32
C ALA A 214 -16.83 6.05 24.11
N GLN A 215 -17.01 6.00 25.42
CA GLN A 215 -16.56 4.89 26.27
C GLN A 215 -17.52 3.71 26.24
N ALA A 216 -18.83 3.97 26.20
CA ALA A 216 -19.86 2.92 26.30
C ALA A 216 -20.15 2.19 24.98
N PHE A 217 -20.09 2.90 23.83
CA PHE A 217 -20.57 2.37 22.56
C PHE A 217 -19.48 2.36 21.47
N PRO A 218 -19.57 1.44 20.47
CA PRO A 218 -18.69 1.43 19.30
C PRO A 218 -18.71 2.74 18.50
N TRP A 219 -17.60 3.05 17.84
CA TRP A 219 -17.39 4.28 17.07
C TRP A 219 -18.51 4.49 16.04
N GLN A 220 -18.87 3.42 15.33
CA GLN A 220 -19.92 3.41 14.31
C GLN A 220 -21.31 3.70 14.90
N CYS A 221 -21.65 3.13 16.06
CA CYS A 221 -22.94 3.33 16.69
C CYS A 221 -23.14 4.78 17.14
N VAL A 222 -22.10 5.42 17.70
CA VAL A 222 -22.17 6.82 18.14
C VAL A 222 -22.47 7.75 16.97
N LEU A 223 -21.81 7.58 15.82
CA LEU A 223 -22.05 8.44 14.66
C LEU A 223 -23.44 8.26 14.06
N VAL A 224 -23.90 7.01 13.91
CA VAL A 224 -25.23 6.73 13.37
C VAL A 224 -26.32 7.22 14.34
N ALA A 225 -26.12 7.05 15.65
CA ALA A 225 -27.05 7.56 16.65
C ALA A 225 -27.16 9.09 16.61
N GLU A 226 -26.04 9.81 16.42
CA GLU A 226 -26.06 11.27 16.28
C GLU A 226 -26.84 11.70 15.03
N GLU A 227 -26.65 11.04 13.87
CA GLU A 227 -27.42 11.32 12.65
C GLU A 227 -28.92 11.05 12.81
N VAL A 228 -29.30 9.94 13.47
CA VAL A 228 -30.72 9.60 13.72
C VAL A 228 -31.39 10.67 14.58
N VAL A 229 -30.72 11.11 15.65
CA VAL A 229 -31.25 12.12 16.58
C VAL A 229 -31.26 13.49 15.92
N TRP A 230 -30.18 13.89 15.26
CA TRP A 230 -30.08 15.16 14.53
C TRP A 230 -31.19 15.32 13.50
N ARG A 231 -31.46 14.26 12.71
CA ARG A 231 -32.54 14.27 11.72
C ARG A 231 -33.90 14.50 12.38
N ALA A 232 -34.20 13.83 13.48
CA ALA A 232 -35.45 14.02 14.20
C ALA A 232 -35.58 15.43 14.80
N GLU A 233 -34.49 16.01 15.33
CA GLU A 233 -34.45 17.41 15.79
C GLU A 233 -34.80 18.39 14.65
N ILE A 234 -34.25 18.17 13.44
CA ILE A 234 -34.52 19.04 12.27
C ILE A 234 -35.93 18.86 11.73
N GLU A 235 -36.45 17.62 11.64
CA GLU A 235 -37.83 17.37 11.19
C GLU A 235 -38.85 18.00 12.14
N GLU A 236 -38.62 17.93 13.45
CA GLU A 236 -39.47 18.59 14.44
C GLU A 236 -39.43 20.12 14.29
N ALA A 237 -38.22 20.69 14.14
CA ALA A 237 -38.07 22.13 13.91
C ALA A 237 -38.71 22.60 12.60
N LEU A 238 -38.70 21.77 11.55
CA LEU A 238 -39.39 22.05 10.28
C LEU A 238 -40.92 22.06 10.48
N LEU A 239 -41.46 21.08 11.20
CA LEU A 239 -42.90 20.99 11.50
C LEU A 239 -43.38 22.14 12.41
N GLU A 240 -42.53 22.61 13.32
CA GLU A 240 -42.82 23.74 14.21
C GLU A 240 -42.53 25.12 13.57
N GLY A 241 -41.91 25.16 12.38
CA GLY A 241 -41.50 26.41 11.72
C GLY A 241 -40.33 27.13 12.39
N ASN A 242 -39.51 26.43 13.18
CA ASN A 242 -38.45 26.99 14.05
C ASN A 242 -37.02 26.74 13.53
N ILE A 243 -36.82 26.66 12.22
CA ILE A 243 -35.50 26.41 11.60
C ILE A 243 -34.49 27.51 11.93
N LEU A 244 -34.98 28.74 12.14
CA LEU A 244 -34.15 29.90 12.49
C LEU A 244 -33.38 29.69 13.80
N ALA A 245 -33.96 28.97 14.78
CA ALA A 245 -33.30 28.67 16.04
C ALA A 245 -32.27 27.52 15.94
N MET A 246 -32.31 26.72 14.87
CA MET A 246 -31.43 25.55 14.71
C MET A 246 -30.00 25.94 14.31
N VAL A 247 -29.82 26.97 13.49
CA VAL A 247 -28.48 27.40 13.07
C VAL A 247 -27.60 27.83 14.26
N PRO A 248 -28.07 28.71 15.18
CA PRO A 248 -27.33 29.04 16.40
C PRO A 248 -27.03 27.83 17.29
N MET A 249 -27.96 26.87 17.38
CA MET A 249 -27.77 25.65 18.16
C MET A 249 -26.61 24.79 17.59
N GLN A 250 -26.58 24.58 16.27
CA GLN A 250 -25.51 23.83 15.62
C GLN A 250 -24.16 24.54 15.71
N MET A 251 -24.15 25.88 15.61
CA MET A 251 -22.94 26.68 15.83
C MET A 251 -22.38 26.48 17.24
N ARG A 252 -23.23 26.45 18.27
CA ARG A 252 -22.80 26.17 19.65
C ARG A 252 -22.26 24.75 19.81
N LYS A 253 -22.95 23.73 19.26
CA LYS A 253 -22.45 22.34 19.25
C LYS A 253 -21.05 22.25 18.61
N LEU A 254 -20.84 22.94 17.48
CA LEU A 254 -19.55 23.05 16.81
C LEU A 254 -18.49 23.73 17.68
N GLU A 255 -18.79 24.89 18.28
CA GLU A 255 -17.87 25.63 19.15
C GLU A 255 -17.40 24.80 20.34
N VAL A 256 -18.31 24.05 20.97
CA VAL A 256 -18.01 23.15 22.10
C VAL A 256 -17.04 22.04 21.66
N LEU A 257 -17.33 21.37 20.54
CA LEU A 257 -16.45 20.33 19.99
C LEU A 257 -15.08 20.88 19.65
N MET A 258 -15.04 22.04 18.99
CA MET A 258 -13.78 22.70 18.62
C MET A 258 -12.97 23.05 19.86
N HIS A 259 -13.59 23.63 20.89
CA HIS A 259 -12.92 23.94 22.14
C HIS A 259 -12.38 22.69 22.82
N PHE A 260 -13.15 21.61 22.85
CA PHE A 260 -12.74 20.35 23.44
C PHE A 260 -11.53 19.73 22.72
N VAL A 261 -11.62 19.54 21.39
CA VAL A 261 -10.52 18.96 20.60
C VAL A 261 -9.25 19.80 20.74
N ARG A 262 -9.37 21.14 20.80
CA ARG A 262 -8.25 22.06 21.05
C ARG A 262 -7.68 21.95 22.47
N ALA A 263 -8.53 21.86 23.49
CA ALA A 263 -8.11 21.74 24.88
C ALA A 263 -7.32 20.43 25.11
N GLN A 264 -7.80 19.33 24.54
CA GLN A 264 -7.12 18.03 24.57
C GLN A 264 -5.76 18.04 23.87
N ARG A 265 -5.61 18.90 22.84
CA ARG A 265 -4.33 19.09 22.15
C ARG A 265 -3.32 19.91 22.97
N GLY A 266 -3.80 20.83 23.81
CA GLY A 266 -2.98 21.81 24.55
C GLY A 266 -2.66 21.47 26.01
N SER A 267 -3.35 20.51 26.63
CA SER A 267 -3.10 20.13 28.03
C SER A 267 -1.84 19.27 28.16
N GLN A 268 -0.79 19.81 28.79
CA GLN A 268 0.48 19.09 28.99
C GLN A 268 0.54 18.23 30.27
N ASP A 269 -0.30 18.41 31.30
CA ASP A 269 0.13 17.90 32.63
C ASP A 269 -0.89 17.24 33.59
N LYS A 270 -2.22 17.21 33.38
CA LYS A 270 -3.12 16.70 34.47
C LYS A 270 -4.39 15.92 34.09
N GLN A 271 -4.69 15.66 32.82
CA GLN A 271 -5.85 14.83 32.42
C GLN A 271 -5.41 13.57 31.66
N PRO A 272 -6.12 12.44 31.79
CA PRO A 272 -5.82 11.23 31.03
C PRO A 272 -5.96 11.53 29.53
N LEU A 273 -4.89 11.26 28.77
CA LEU A 273 -4.88 11.41 27.32
C LEU A 273 -5.98 10.54 26.70
N LEU A 274 -6.78 11.12 25.80
CA LEU A 274 -7.78 10.36 25.03
C LEU A 274 -7.10 9.24 24.24
N SER A 275 -7.78 8.09 24.13
CA SER A 275 -7.31 7.01 23.26
C SER A 275 -7.37 7.42 21.79
N VAL A 276 -6.56 6.79 20.93
CA VAL A 276 -6.54 7.06 19.47
C VAL A 276 -7.95 6.97 18.86
N ARG A 277 -8.73 5.99 19.32
CA ARG A 277 -10.14 5.80 18.98
C ARG A 277 -11.00 7.00 19.38
N GLN A 278 -10.87 7.47 20.62
CA GLN A 278 -11.63 8.63 21.11
C GLN A 278 -11.27 9.88 20.30
N THR A 279 -9.99 10.16 20.09
CA THR A 279 -9.55 11.29 19.26
C THR A 279 -10.18 11.24 17.88
N SER A 280 -10.12 10.08 17.20
CA SER A 280 -10.78 9.87 15.92
C SER A 280 -12.30 10.13 15.98
N LEU A 281 -12.98 9.61 17.00
CA LEU A 281 -14.43 9.80 17.16
C LEU A 281 -14.80 11.28 17.34
N PHE A 282 -14.06 12.01 18.16
CA PHE A 282 -14.32 13.44 18.37
C PHE A 282 -14.02 14.27 17.12
N SER A 283 -12.95 13.94 16.39
CA SER A 283 -12.69 14.52 15.08
C SER A 283 -13.84 14.21 14.10
N ALA A 284 -14.47 13.05 14.19
CA ALA A 284 -15.64 12.67 13.39
C ALA A 284 -16.92 13.43 13.73
N LEU A 285 -17.24 13.51 15.01
CA LEU A 285 -18.36 14.32 15.49
C LEU A 285 -18.19 15.79 15.12
N LEU A 286 -16.95 16.30 15.16
CA LEU A 286 -16.65 17.67 14.74
C LEU A 286 -16.91 17.91 13.25
N VAL A 287 -16.46 17.00 12.38
CA VAL A 287 -16.74 17.06 10.93
C VAL A 287 -18.24 16.96 10.67
N MET A 288 -18.96 16.08 11.38
CA MET A 288 -20.41 15.96 11.29
C MET A 288 -21.14 17.23 11.72
N ALA A 289 -20.70 17.87 12.82
CA ALA A 289 -21.29 19.12 13.30
C ALA A 289 -21.14 20.26 12.27
N VAL A 290 -20.02 20.31 11.54
CA VAL A 290 -19.85 21.24 10.41
C VAL A 290 -20.87 20.94 9.31
N THR A 291 -21.03 19.67 8.91
CA THR A 291 -22.03 19.31 7.89
C THR A 291 -23.46 19.61 8.33
N HIS A 292 -23.81 19.35 9.59
CA HIS A 292 -25.11 19.67 10.17
C HIS A 292 -25.40 21.17 10.17
N ARG A 293 -24.40 21.99 10.51
CA ARG A 293 -24.48 23.46 10.40
C ARG A 293 -24.72 23.88 8.96
N ASP A 294 -23.96 23.35 8.02
CA ASP A 294 -24.02 23.75 6.61
C ASP A 294 -25.37 23.38 5.98
N ILE A 295 -25.92 22.20 6.31
CA ILE A 295 -27.27 21.80 5.91
C ILE A 295 -28.30 22.74 6.54
N ALA A 296 -28.22 23.05 7.84
CA ALA A 296 -29.15 23.98 8.49
C ALA A 296 -29.09 25.39 7.87
N GLN A 297 -27.91 25.88 7.51
CA GLN A 297 -27.74 27.14 6.80
C GLN A 297 -28.34 27.11 5.40
N LEU A 298 -28.15 26.01 4.66
CA LEU A 298 -28.75 25.78 3.34
C LEU A 298 -30.28 25.80 3.42
N LEU A 299 -30.88 25.06 4.37
CA LEU A 299 -32.33 25.03 4.55
C LEU A 299 -32.89 26.42 4.86
N ARG A 300 -32.17 27.21 5.67
CA ARG A 300 -32.52 28.60 5.96
C ARG A 300 -32.41 29.50 4.73
N GLN A 301 -31.34 29.39 3.95
CA GLN A 301 -31.13 30.19 2.73
C GLN A 301 -32.20 29.97 1.68
N HIS A 302 -32.75 28.75 1.62
CA HIS A 302 -33.81 28.37 0.69
C HIS A 302 -35.23 28.44 1.29
N GLU A 303 -35.37 28.96 2.52
CA GLU A 303 -36.66 29.10 3.22
C GLU A 303 -37.53 27.82 3.21
N VAL A 304 -36.88 26.67 3.38
CA VAL A 304 -37.53 25.36 3.36
C VAL A 304 -38.55 25.28 4.50
N SER A 305 -39.80 24.93 4.20
CA SER A 305 -40.88 24.86 5.19
C SER A 305 -41.61 23.52 5.23
N ASP A 306 -41.39 22.65 4.24
CA ASP A 306 -42.00 21.33 4.13
C ASP A 306 -40.93 20.23 4.13
N LEU A 307 -41.28 19.07 4.72
CA LEU A 307 -40.47 17.85 4.69
C LEU A 307 -40.32 17.26 3.28
N ARG A 308 -41.20 17.65 2.34
CA ARG A 308 -41.13 17.24 0.94
C ARG A 308 -40.28 18.14 0.06
N ASP A 309 -39.78 19.26 0.59
CA ASP A 309 -38.92 20.16 -0.16
C ASP A 309 -37.67 19.42 -0.66
N PHE A 310 -37.30 19.67 -1.92
CA PHE A 310 -36.15 19.05 -2.56
C PHE A 310 -34.84 19.26 -1.79
N HIS A 311 -34.64 20.43 -1.19
CA HIS A 311 -33.40 20.74 -0.46
C HIS A 311 -33.21 19.89 0.80
N TRP A 312 -34.31 19.48 1.44
CA TRP A 312 -34.31 18.52 2.55
C TRP A 312 -34.37 17.08 2.06
N ALA A 313 -35.26 16.78 1.11
CA ALA A 313 -35.48 15.44 0.59
C ALA A 313 -34.21 14.83 -0.04
N ARG A 314 -33.33 15.65 -0.62
CA ARG A 314 -32.06 15.18 -1.21
C ARG A 314 -31.00 14.76 -0.19
N GLN A 315 -31.15 15.14 1.07
CA GLN A 315 -30.20 14.78 2.13
C GLN A 315 -30.33 13.30 2.49
N LEU A 316 -29.21 12.69 2.90
CA LEU A 316 -29.20 11.31 3.40
C LEU A 316 -29.67 11.30 4.85
N LYS A 317 -30.81 10.69 5.14
CA LYS A 317 -31.49 10.80 6.45
C LYS A 317 -31.58 9.45 7.13
N TYR A 318 -31.14 9.36 8.40
CA TYR A 318 -31.11 8.10 9.15
C TYR A 318 -32.34 7.95 10.05
N HIS A 319 -33.01 6.80 9.94
CA HIS A 319 -34.25 6.49 10.63
C HIS A 319 -34.17 5.21 11.44
N LEU A 320 -34.71 5.21 12.66
CA LEU A 320 -34.86 4.01 13.47
C LEU A 320 -36.36 3.70 13.61
N GLY A 321 -36.78 2.49 13.20
CA GLY A 321 -38.17 2.07 13.18
C GLY A 321 -38.90 2.38 11.87
N SER A 322 -40.20 2.68 11.94
CA SER A 322 -41.03 2.90 10.74
C SER A 322 -40.49 4.05 9.88
N SER A 323 -40.32 3.81 8.59
CA SER A 323 -39.87 4.82 7.62
C SER A 323 -40.91 5.92 7.34
N ARG A 324 -42.13 5.82 7.86
CA ARG A 324 -43.21 6.79 7.60
C ARG A 324 -43.15 7.95 8.59
N VAL A 325 -43.24 9.17 8.06
CA VAL A 325 -43.27 10.43 8.82
C VAL A 325 -44.36 10.38 9.90
N THR A 326 -43.95 10.46 11.17
CA THR A 326 -44.86 10.61 12.31
C THR A 326 -45.12 12.10 12.57
N LYS A 327 -46.28 12.43 13.16
CA LYS A 327 -46.63 13.81 13.53
C LYS A 327 -45.68 14.41 14.60
N SER A 328 -44.96 13.56 15.34
CA SER A 328 -43.91 13.94 16.29
C SER A 328 -42.71 12.96 16.18
N PRO A 329 -41.60 13.34 15.51
CA PRO A 329 -40.48 12.44 15.26
C PRO A 329 -39.68 12.11 16.53
N LEU A 330 -39.39 13.06 17.43
CA LEU A 330 -38.66 12.77 18.67
C LEU A 330 -39.47 11.91 19.64
N GLN A 331 -40.77 12.14 19.75
CA GLN A 331 -41.64 11.33 20.60
C GLN A 331 -41.77 9.89 20.05
N GLY A 332 -41.87 9.73 18.73
CA GLY A 332 -41.84 8.43 18.06
C GLY A 332 -40.55 7.66 18.37
N LEU A 333 -39.38 8.31 18.27
CA LEU A 333 -38.10 7.69 18.63
C LEU A 333 -38.05 7.26 20.11
N ARG A 334 -38.55 8.09 21.04
CA ARG A 334 -38.61 7.71 22.46
C ARG A 334 -39.45 6.46 22.69
N THR A 335 -40.60 6.33 22.02
CA THR A 335 -41.45 5.13 22.15
C THR A 335 -40.84 3.86 21.58
N ILE A 336 -40.04 3.98 20.50
CA ILE A 336 -39.37 2.84 19.86
C ILE A 336 -38.24 2.32 20.74
N VAL A 337 -37.57 3.23 21.45
CA VAL A 337 -36.34 2.93 22.18
C VAL A 337 -36.60 2.62 23.66
N THR A 338 -37.78 2.95 24.20
CA THR A 338 -38.20 2.45 25.51
C THR A 338 -38.39 0.94 25.48
N PRO A 339 -37.80 0.17 26.41
CA PRO A 339 -37.94 -1.28 26.45
C PRO A 339 -39.36 -1.66 26.91
N ILE A 340 -40.28 -1.78 25.96
CA ILE A 340 -41.58 -2.43 26.19
C ILE A 340 -41.31 -3.94 26.13
N GLY A 341 -41.59 -4.65 27.23
CA GLY A 341 -41.13 -6.01 27.53
C GLY A 341 -40.89 -6.95 26.33
N SER A 342 -39.62 -7.39 26.20
CA SER A 342 -38.99 -8.54 25.51
C SER A 342 -39.66 -9.32 24.34
N SER A 343 -40.80 -8.90 23.80
CA SER A 343 -41.59 -9.69 22.84
C SER A 343 -41.69 -9.07 21.44
N LEU A 344 -41.29 -7.81 21.26
CA LEU A 344 -41.25 -7.16 19.94
C LEU A 344 -39.85 -7.27 19.32
N PRO A 345 -39.76 -7.55 18.00
CA PRO A 345 -38.48 -7.57 17.30
C PRO A 345 -37.82 -6.18 17.32
N PRO A 346 -36.48 -6.11 17.37
CA PRO A 346 -35.77 -4.84 17.40
C PRO A 346 -36.08 -3.99 16.15
N ALA A 347 -36.28 -2.69 16.36
CA ALA A 347 -36.51 -1.74 15.27
C ALA A 347 -35.29 -1.64 14.33
N ALA A 348 -35.55 -1.85 13.03
CA ALA A 348 -34.55 -1.70 11.97
C ALA A 348 -34.21 -0.22 11.70
N CYS A 349 -32.97 0.02 11.30
CA CYS A 349 -32.47 1.31 10.87
C CYS A 349 -32.56 1.42 9.35
N TRP A 350 -33.16 2.50 8.87
CA TRP A 350 -33.39 2.83 7.48
C TRP A 350 -32.69 4.13 7.14
N ILE A 351 -32.33 4.29 5.88
CA ILE A 351 -31.74 5.49 5.36
C ILE A 351 -32.61 5.97 4.22
N ASP A 352 -33.17 7.16 4.33
CA ASP A 352 -34.02 7.76 3.31
C ASP A 352 -33.25 8.77 2.48
N MET A 353 -33.44 8.70 1.17
CA MET A 353 -33.01 9.71 0.22
C MET A 353 -34.07 9.86 -0.87
N LEU A 354 -34.56 11.09 -1.09
CA LEU A 354 -35.67 11.42 -2.00
C LEU A 354 -36.97 10.62 -1.74
N GLY A 355 -37.25 10.26 -0.48
CA GLY A 355 -38.43 9.49 -0.11
C GLY A 355 -38.31 7.99 -0.37
N ARG A 356 -37.08 7.48 -0.57
CA ARG A 356 -36.77 6.09 -0.88
C ARG A 356 -35.98 5.46 0.26
N PRO A 357 -36.49 4.39 0.90
CA PRO A 357 -35.85 3.76 2.05
C PRO A 357 -34.79 2.72 1.64
N PHE A 358 -33.59 2.84 2.20
CA PHE A 358 -32.50 1.88 2.11
C PHE A 358 -32.23 1.27 3.48
N LEU A 359 -32.23 -0.06 3.59
CA LEU A 359 -31.91 -0.73 4.86
C LEU A 359 -30.44 -0.51 5.24
N TYR A 360 -30.18 -0.08 6.48
CA TYR A 360 -28.86 -0.11 7.09
C TYR A 360 -28.50 -1.56 7.41
N ASN A 361 -27.36 -2.05 6.90
CA ASN A 361 -27.09 -3.49 6.91
C ASN A 361 -26.37 -4.01 8.16
N TYR A 362 -25.97 -3.12 9.08
CA TYR A 362 -25.31 -3.46 10.35
C TYR A 362 -24.03 -4.32 10.18
N GLU A 363 -23.24 -4.06 9.12
CA GLU A 363 -21.88 -4.61 9.01
C GLU A 363 -20.98 -3.92 10.04
N TYR A 364 -20.07 -4.68 10.69
CA TYR A 364 -19.05 -4.09 11.56
C TYR A 364 -17.95 -3.41 10.73
N LEU A 365 -17.79 -2.10 10.92
CA LEU A 365 -16.86 -1.27 10.14
C LEU A 365 -15.65 -0.76 10.94
N GLY A 366 -15.67 -0.94 12.26
CA GLY A 366 -14.62 -0.47 13.18
C GLY A 366 -14.39 1.05 13.16
N PRO A 367 -13.46 1.56 13.99
CA PRO A 367 -13.11 2.97 14.00
C PRO A 367 -12.18 3.33 12.84
N ARG A 368 -12.34 4.54 12.30
CA ARG A 368 -11.44 5.09 11.26
C ARG A 368 -10.24 5.77 11.91
N LEU A 369 -9.06 5.19 11.85
CA LEU A 369 -7.86 5.81 12.44
C LEU A 369 -7.13 6.76 11.47
N GLU A 370 -7.43 6.67 10.17
CA GLU A 370 -6.98 7.64 9.16
C GLU A 370 -7.58 9.03 9.46
N PRO A 371 -6.87 10.13 9.18
CA PRO A 371 -7.43 11.46 9.35
C PRO A 371 -8.66 11.62 8.45
N LEU A 372 -9.70 12.14 9.07
CA LEU A 372 -11.07 12.04 8.63
C LEU A 372 -11.37 12.44 7.17
N PRO A 373 -12.46 11.88 6.60
CA PRO A 373 -12.54 11.51 5.20
C PRO A 373 -12.96 12.64 4.27
N SER A 374 -12.59 12.45 3.00
CA SER A 374 -13.27 13.02 1.84
C SER A 374 -14.79 12.92 2.00
N LEU A 375 -15.49 14.03 1.84
CA LEU A 375 -16.94 14.06 1.94
C LEU A 375 -17.59 13.10 0.98
N LEU A 376 -18.67 12.50 1.45
CA LEU A 376 -19.66 11.93 0.58
C LEU A 376 -20.27 13.08 -0.22
N SER A 377 -19.88 13.23 -1.49
CA SER A 377 -20.52 14.20 -2.37
C SER A 377 -21.96 13.76 -2.63
N GLU A 378 -22.93 14.63 -2.33
CA GLU A 378 -24.37 14.32 -2.43
C GLU A 378 -24.76 13.79 -3.82
N ARG A 379 -24.32 14.46 -4.89
CA ARG A 379 -24.72 14.12 -6.26
C ARG A 379 -24.23 12.73 -6.70
N PRO A 380 -22.93 12.38 -6.59
CA PRO A 380 -22.49 11.02 -6.89
C PRO A 380 -23.13 9.98 -5.98
N ALA A 381 -23.34 10.25 -4.69
CA ALA A 381 -24.02 9.32 -3.79
C ALA A 381 -25.44 9.01 -4.28
N LEU A 382 -26.20 10.07 -4.62
CA LEU A 382 -27.55 9.96 -5.14
C LEU A 382 -27.63 9.10 -6.40
N VAL A 383 -26.80 9.41 -7.40
CA VAL A 383 -26.82 8.67 -8.68
C VAL A 383 -26.48 7.20 -8.47
N LEU A 384 -25.52 6.89 -7.60
CA LEU A 384 -25.16 5.51 -7.29
C LEU A 384 -26.29 4.78 -6.56
N LEU A 385 -26.93 5.41 -5.57
CA LEU A 385 -28.06 4.81 -4.84
C LEU A 385 -29.25 4.54 -5.76
N LEU A 386 -29.62 5.51 -6.61
CA LEU A 386 -30.69 5.34 -7.59
C LEU A 386 -30.37 4.24 -8.61
N ALA A 387 -29.11 4.16 -9.06
CA ALA A 387 -28.68 3.09 -9.95
C ALA A 387 -28.84 1.70 -9.31
N LEU A 388 -28.47 1.56 -8.04
CA LEU A 388 -28.57 0.30 -7.32
C LEU A 388 -30.03 -0.11 -7.04
N GLU A 389 -30.90 0.85 -6.80
CA GLU A 389 -32.35 0.61 -6.65
C GLU A 389 -32.99 0.12 -7.96
N GLU A 390 -32.56 0.66 -9.11
CA GLU A 390 -32.93 0.13 -10.43
C GLU A 390 -32.33 -1.25 -10.69
N VAL A 391 -31.50 -1.80 -9.80
CA VAL A 391 -30.67 -3.00 -10.04
C VAL A 391 -29.83 -2.81 -11.32
N ALA A 392 -29.40 -1.57 -11.53
CA ALA A 392 -28.46 -1.18 -12.57
C ALA A 392 -27.06 -1.05 -11.96
N CYS A 393 -26.07 -0.91 -12.83
CA CYS A 393 -24.68 -0.84 -12.43
C CYS A 393 -24.23 0.61 -12.26
N GLY A 394 -24.09 1.06 -11.01
CA GLY A 394 -23.55 2.38 -10.71
C GLY A 394 -22.10 2.50 -11.19
N THR A 395 -21.81 3.45 -12.06
CA THR A 395 -20.49 3.52 -12.72
C THR A 395 -19.83 4.87 -12.46
N LEU A 396 -18.65 4.88 -11.87
CA LEU A 396 -17.87 6.10 -11.63
C LEU A 396 -16.85 6.32 -12.74
N LEU A 397 -16.93 7.48 -13.38
CA LEU A 397 -16.01 7.95 -14.42
C LEU A 397 -15.10 9.04 -13.86
N GLY A 398 -13.84 9.07 -14.29
CA GLY A 398 -12.89 10.13 -13.93
C GLY A 398 -11.43 9.64 -13.99
N PRO A 399 -10.44 10.55 -13.98
CA PRO A 399 -9.04 10.16 -13.96
C PRO A 399 -8.66 9.42 -12.67
N ASP A 400 -7.51 8.76 -12.66
CA ASP A 400 -7.06 8.04 -11.47
C ASP A 400 -6.63 9.02 -10.36
N GLY A 401 -6.86 8.62 -9.11
CA GLY A 401 -6.56 9.46 -7.94
C GLY A 401 -7.61 10.52 -7.56
N VAL A 402 -8.72 10.67 -8.30
CA VAL A 402 -9.82 11.60 -7.92
C VAL A 402 -10.66 11.13 -6.73
N GLY A 403 -10.38 9.95 -6.18
CA GLY A 403 -11.13 9.40 -5.04
C GLY A 403 -12.32 8.51 -5.42
N LYS A 404 -12.36 7.95 -6.64
CA LYS A 404 -13.39 6.98 -7.09
C LYS A 404 -13.68 5.88 -6.05
N THR A 405 -12.63 5.20 -5.59
CA THR A 405 -12.74 4.15 -4.56
C THR A 405 -13.18 4.72 -3.21
N ALA A 406 -12.62 5.85 -2.78
CA ALA A 406 -12.97 6.48 -1.51
C ALA A 406 -14.46 6.88 -1.45
N MET A 407 -15.03 7.36 -2.56
CA MET A 407 -16.45 7.69 -2.67
C MET A 407 -17.34 6.47 -2.41
N VAL A 408 -17.06 5.34 -3.08
CA VAL A 408 -17.82 4.09 -2.88
C VAL A 408 -17.63 3.54 -1.47
N THR A 409 -16.40 3.53 -0.95
CA THR A 409 -16.11 3.07 0.41
C THR A 409 -16.83 3.91 1.46
N ASN A 410 -16.90 5.23 1.26
CA ASN A 410 -17.64 6.10 2.16
C ASN A 410 -19.16 5.89 2.09
N LEU A 411 -19.72 5.70 0.90
CA LEU A 411 -21.14 5.41 0.71
C LEU A 411 -21.53 4.05 1.32
N ALA A 412 -20.74 3.00 1.06
CA ALA A 412 -20.97 1.67 1.64
C ALA A 412 -20.92 1.73 3.17
N ARG A 413 -19.97 2.49 3.72
CA ARG A 413 -19.85 2.70 5.17
C ARG A 413 -21.03 3.49 5.75
N ALA A 414 -21.52 4.52 5.05
CA ALA A 414 -22.72 5.26 5.45
C ALA A 414 -23.94 4.32 5.56
N LEU A 415 -24.06 3.34 4.66
CA LEU A 415 -25.15 2.35 4.69
C LEU A 415 -24.89 1.15 5.61
N GLY A 416 -23.74 1.07 6.28
CA GLY A 416 -23.37 -0.07 7.11
C GLY A 416 -23.25 -1.37 6.29
N ARG A 417 -22.79 -1.28 5.03
CA ARG A 417 -22.75 -2.41 4.08
C ARG A 417 -21.34 -2.94 3.87
N GLN A 418 -21.25 -4.25 3.64
CA GLN A 418 -20.01 -4.89 3.22
C GLN A 418 -19.68 -4.48 1.78
N LEU A 419 -18.49 -3.89 1.58
CA LEU A 419 -17.94 -3.58 0.28
C LEU A 419 -16.80 -4.54 -0.06
N VAL A 420 -16.92 -5.23 -1.19
CA VAL A 420 -15.90 -6.12 -1.74
C VAL A 420 -15.33 -5.47 -2.99
N ILE A 421 -14.02 -5.24 -2.99
CA ILE A 421 -13.31 -4.59 -4.10
C ILE A 421 -12.51 -5.65 -4.87
N LEU A 422 -12.82 -5.83 -6.15
CA LEU A 422 -12.07 -6.68 -7.06
C LEU A 422 -11.31 -5.80 -8.08
N PRO A 423 -9.97 -5.67 -7.98
CA PRO A 423 -9.18 -5.04 -9.02
C PRO A 423 -9.20 -5.89 -10.29
N CYS A 424 -9.65 -5.30 -11.39
CA CYS A 424 -9.72 -5.94 -12.70
C CYS A 424 -8.34 -5.93 -13.35
N LEU A 425 -7.68 -7.09 -13.36
CA LEU A 425 -6.42 -7.30 -14.06
C LEU A 425 -6.69 -7.85 -15.48
N PRO A 426 -5.80 -7.61 -16.46
CA PRO A 426 -5.96 -8.16 -17.80
C PRO A 426 -6.04 -9.69 -17.85
N GLN A 427 -5.40 -10.37 -16.89
CA GLN A 427 -5.37 -11.84 -16.79
C GLN A 427 -6.52 -12.40 -15.95
N LEU A 428 -7.45 -11.57 -15.45
CA LEU A 428 -8.54 -12.02 -14.57
C LEU A 428 -9.39 -13.10 -15.26
N GLU A 429 -9.70 -14.16 -14.52
CA GLU A 429 -10.47 -15.29 -15.03
C GLU A 429 -11.99 -15.08 -14.90
N ALA A 430 -12.73 -15.71 -15.81
CA ALA A 430 -14.19 -15.70 -15.79
C ALA A 430 -14.76 -16.36 -14.53
N GLN A 431 -14.11 -17.42 -14.02
CA GLN A 431 -14.54 -18.13 -12.80
C GLN A 431 -14.36 -17.25 -11.55
N CYS A 432 -13.26 -16.51 -11.46
CA CYS A 432 -13.08 -15.55 -10.37
C CYS A 432 -14.20 -14.50 -10.37
N LEU A 433 -14.56 -13.98 -11.55
CA LEU A 433 -15.65 -13.02 -11.68
C LEU A 433 -17.01 -13.63 -11.29
N SER A 434 -17.28 -14.88 -11.70
CA SER A 434 -18.47 -15.65 -11.30
C SER A 434 -18.58 -15.82 -9.79
N ASN A 435 -17.48 -16.21 -9.14
CA ASN A 435 -17.42 -16.38 -7.69
C ASN A 435 -17.75 -15.06 -6.98
N TYR A 436 -17.13 -13.94 -7.38
CA TYR A 436 -17.39 -12.65 -6.76
C TYR A 436 -18.84 -12.17 -6.98
N LEU A 437 -19.43 -12.40 -8.16
CA LEU A 437 -20.84 -12.09 -8.42
C LEU A 437 -21.78 -12.93 -7.55
N ASN A 438 -21.54 -14.25 -7.46
CA ASN A 438 -22.29 -15.16 -6.59
C ASN A 438 -22.16 -14.77 -5.12
N GLY A 439 -20.94 -14.47 -4.66
CA GLY A 439 -20.68 -14.01 -3.30
C GLY A 439 -21.40 -12.71 -2.95
N ALA A 440 -21.41 -11.76 -3.88
CA ALA A 440 -22.12 -10.50 -3.69
C ALA A 440 -23.65 -10.70 -3.65
N LEU A 441 -24.20 -11.52 -4.56
CA LEU A 441 -25.63 -11.81 -4.65
C LEU A 441 -26.13 -12.58 -3.41
N GLN A 442 -25.45 -13.68 -3.08
CA GLN A 442 -25.82 -14.56 -1.97
C GLN A 442 -25.45 -13.98 -0.62
N GLY A 443 -24.44 -13.11 -0.55
CA GLY A 443 -24.05 -12.39 0.67
C GLY A 443 -24.83 -11.10 0.92
N GLY A 444 -25.48 -10.53 -0.10
CA GLY A 444 -26.11 -9.20 -0.01
C GLY A 444 -25.08 -8.07 0.08
N ALA A 445 -23.89 -8.28 -0.48
CA ALA A 445 -22.76 -7.34 -0.43
C ALA A 445 -22.69 -6.45 -1.67
N TRP A 446 -21.98 -5.33 -1.55
CA TRP A 446 -21.65 -4.49 -2.69
C TRP A 446 -20.34 -4.95 -3.33
N LEU A 447 -20.39 -5.25 -4.63
CA LEU A 447 -19.23 -5.60 -5.43
C LEU A 447 -18.76 -4.39 -6.23
N MET A 448 -17.53 -3.96 -6.00
CA MET A 448 -16.87 -2.92 -6.78
C MET A 448 -15.81 -3.52 -7.70
N LEU A 449 -16.06 -3.46 -9.00
CA LEU A 449 -15.08 -3.81 -10.03
C LEU A 449 -14.20 -2.60 -10.34
N LYS A 450 -12.92 -2.66 -9.93
CA LYS A 450 -11.99 -1.54 -10.09
C LYS A 450 -11.26 -1.60 -11.44
N ALA A 451 -11.26 -0.50 -12.19
CA ALA A 451 -10.53 -0.34 -13.45
C ALA A 451 -10.92 -1.37 -14.52
N VAL A 452 -12.23 -1.52 -14.73
CA VAL A 452 -12.85 -2.53 -15.61
C VAL A 452 -12.34 -2.46 -17.05
N GLN A 453 -11.85 -1.30 -17.50
CA GLN A 453 -11.27 -1.14 -18.83
C GLN A 453 -10.06 -2.05 -19.13
N HIS A 454 -9.43 -2.64 -18.10
CA HIS A 454 -8.31 -3.55 -18.28
C HIS A 454 -8.73 -4.98 -18.62
N LEU A 455 -10.01 -5.34 -18.47
CA LEU A 455 -10.50 -6.67 -18.81
C LEU A 455 -10.48 -6.89 -20.33
N PRO A 456 -10.21 -8.12 -20.79
CA PRO A 456 -10.28 -8.45 -22.19
C PRO A 456 -11.72 -8.30 -22.71
N PRO A 457 -11.92 -7.94 -23.99
CA PRO A 457 -13.24 -7.63 -24.53
C PRO A 457 -14.23 -8.81 -24.44
N GLY A 458 -13.74 -10.05 -24.56
CA GLY A 458 -14.56 -11.25 -24.37
C GLY A 458 -15.13 -11.35 -22.95
N LEU A 459 -14.30 -11.08 -21.93
CA LEU A 459 -14.75 -11.09 -20.53
C LEU A 459 -15.65 -9.90 -20.19
N LEU A 460 -15.42 -8.73 -20.81
CA LEU A 460 -16.34 -7.59 -20.68
C LEU A 460 -17.73 -7.91 -21.25
N SER A 461 -17.78 -8.61 -22.38
CA SER A 461 -19.05 -9.05 -22.98
C SER A 461 -19.75 -10.07 -22.08
N ALA A 462 -19.02 -11.06 -21.57
CA ALA A 462 -19.54 -12.04 -20.63
C ALA A 462 -20.04 -11.40 -19.31
N LEU A 463 -19.31 -10.41 -18.78
CA LEU A 463 -19.75 -9.62 -17.63
C LEU A 463 -21.09 -8.93 -17.92
N GLY A 464 -21.23 -8.29 -19.08
CA GLY A 464 -22.50 -7.67 -19.48
C GLY A 464 -23.66 -8.66 -19.57
N GLN A 465 -23.43 -9.88 -20.06
CA GLN A 465 -24.45 -10.92 -20.10
C GLN A 465 -24.87 -11.37 -18.69
N ARG A 466 -23.90 -11.67 -17.81
CA ARG A 466 -24.14 -12.10 -16.42
C ARG A 466 -24.88 -11.04 -15.61
N LEU A 467 -24.49 -9.77 -15.74
CA LEU A 467 -25.18 -8.68 -15.07
C LEU A 467 -26.61 -8.46 -15.58
N ALA A 468 -26.86 -8.69 -16.87
CA ALA A 468 -28.21 -8.63 -17.42
C ALA A 468 -29.11 -9.74 -16.86
N GLU A 469 -28.59 -10.98 -16.79
CA GLU A 469 -29.28 -12.12 -16.17
C GLU A 469 -29.59 -11.85 -14.70
N LEU A 470 -28.60 -11.39 -13.93
CA LEU A 470 -28.79 -11.02 -12.52
C LEU A 470 -29.84 -9.93 -12.34
N ARG A 471 -29.87 -8.92 -13.21
CA ARG A 471 -30.90 -7.88 -13.18
C ARG A 471 -32.29 -8.46 -13.39
N LEU A 472 -32.47 -9.36 -14.37
CA LEU A 472 -33.76 -10.01 -14.65
C LEU A 472 -34.25 -10.84 -13.46
N LEU A 473 -33.34 -11.50 -12.75
CA LEU A 473 -33.66 -12.33 -11.59
C LEU A 473 -33.94 -11.51 -10.32
N TYR A 474 -33.10 -10.51 -10.02
CA TYR A 474 -33.12 -9.80 -8.74
C TYR A 474 -34.09 -8.61 -8.72
N ALA A 475 -34.27 -7.90 -9.84
CA ALA A 475 -35.14 -6.71 -9.89
C ALA A 475 -36.59 -6.93 -9.43
N PRO A 476 -37.33 -7.97 -9.87
CA PRO A 476 -38.71 -8.17 -9.42
C PRO A 476 -38.77 -8.45 -7.91
N LEU A 477 -37.89 -9.31 -7.41
CA LEU A 477 -37.82 -9.67 -5.98
C LEU A 477 -37.48 -8.47 -5.10
N TYR A 478 -36.57 -7.60 -5.57
CA TYR A 478 -36.21 -6.37 -4.87
C TYR A 478 -37.37 -5.37 -4.82
N GLN A 479 -38.13 -5.23 -5.92
CA GLN A 479 -39.28 -4.34 -5.99
C GLN A 479 -40.43 -4.79 -5.09
N GLU A 480 -40.66 -6.10 -4.95
CA GLU A 480 -41.64 -6.64 -4.01
C GLU A 480 -41.23 -6.35 -2.56
N ALA A 481 -39.97 -6.61 -2.21
CA ALA A 481 -39.47 -6.41 -0.85
C ALA A 481 -39.38 -4.93 -0.44
N SER A 482 -39.14 -4.02 -1.37
CA SER A 482 -39.11 -2.57 -1.09
C SER A 482 -40.50 -2.00 -0.76
N GLN A 483 -41.58 -2.67 -1.18
CA GLN A 483 -42.95 -2.29 -0.85
C GLN A 483 -43.40 -2.78 0.54
N SER A 484 -42.80 -3.87 1.05
CA SER A 484 -43.17 -4.53 2.32
C SER A 484 -42.28 -4.14 3.51
N THR A 485 -41.86 -2.88 3.61
CA THR A 485 -40.80 -2.41 4.53
C THR A 485 -41.14 -2.37 6.03
N SER A 486 -42.40 -2.64 6.43
CA SER A 486 -42.85 -2.47 7.82
C SER A 486 -42.55 -3.63 8.79
N THR A 487 -42.01 -4.76 8.32
CA THR A 487 -41.86 -5.99 9.14
C THR A 487 -40.53 -6.71 8.88
N ILE A 488 -39.40 -6.00 8.86
CA ILE A 488 -38.08 -6.62 8.67
C ILE A 488 -37.37 -6.75 10.02
N ASP A 489 -37.00 -7.99 10.37
CA ASP A 489 -36.12 -8.29 11.50
C ASP A 489 -34.67 -7.96 11.11
N PRO A 490 -34.01 -6.96 11.74
CA PRO A 490 -32.65 -6.57 11.40
C PRO A 490 -31.58 -7.58 11.86
N ILE A 491 -31.92 -8.53 12.73
CA ILE A 491 -31.01 -9.57 13.26
C ILE A 491 -30.61 -10.57 12.17
N HIS A 492 -31.53 -10.85 11.24
CA HIS A 492 -31.33 -11.83 10.19
C HIS A 492 -31.18 -11.12 8.84
N PRO A 493 -30.17 -11.51 8.01
CA PRO A 493 -30.10 -10.97 6.66
C PRO A 493 -31.35 -11.41 5.87
N LEU A 494 -32.07 -10.43 5.31
CA LEU A 494 -33.31 -10.70 4.59
C LEU A 494 -33.03 -11.45 3.29
N GLN A 495 -33.57 -12.67 3.17
CA GLN A 495 -33.57 -13.43 1.94
C GLN A 495 -34.77 -13.02 1.09
N LEU A 496 -34.53 -12.63 -0.16
CA LEU A 496 -35.57 -12.19 -1.09
C LEU A 496 -36.25 -13.36 -1.79
N GLY A 497 -35.47 -14.38 -2.15
CA GLY A 497 -35.97 -15.53 -2.91
C GLY A 497 -34.84 -16.41 -3.43
N THR A 498 -35.19 -17.32 -4.33
CA THR A 498 -34.26 -18.21 -5.03
C THR A 498 -34.34 -18.00 -6.54
N GLY A 499 -33.24 -18.24 -7.22
CA GLY A 499 -33.19 -18.24 -8.68
C GLY A 499 -32.15 -19.22 -9.21
N PHE A 500 -32.12 -19.38 -10.53
CA PHE A 500 -31.10 -20.17 -11.21
C PHE A 500 -30.11 -19.21 -11.87
N PHE A 501 -28.84 -19.28 -11.51
CA PHE A 501 -27.79 -18.42 -12.03
C PHE A 501 -26.50 -19.22 -12.20
N GLU A 502 -25.85 -19.11 -13.37
CA GLU A 502 -24.60 -19.81 -13.70
C GLU A 502 -24.61 -21.31 -13.34
N ASN A 503 -25.68 -22.02 -13.71
CA ASN A 503 -25.88 -23.45 -13.45
C ASN A 503 -26.08 -23.85 -11.98
N HIS A 504 -26.33 -22.90 -11.09
CA HIS A 504 -26.56 -23.16 -9.67
C HIS A 504 -27.88 -22.56 -9.19
N HIS A 505 -28.51 -23.24 -8.23
CA HIS A 505 -29.60 -22.66 -7.46
C HIS A 505 -29.03 -21.70 -6.42
N VAL A 506 -29.33 -20.41 -6.56
CA VAL A 506 -28.79 -19.34 -5.74
C VAL A 506 -29.86 -18.72 -4.86
N TYR A 507 -29.51 -18.47 -3.60
CA TYR A 507 -30.34 -17.72 -2.66
C TYR A 507 -29.97 -16.24 -2.74
N MET A 508 -30.93 -15.36 -3.02
CA MET A 508 -30.66 -13.93 -3.18
C MET A 508 -30.95 -13.19 -1.88
N ARG A 509 -29.99 -12.41 -1.40
CA ARG A 509 -30.15 -11.59 -0.19
C ARG A 509 -30.36 -10.12 -0.54
N LEU A 510 -31.21 -9.45 0.25
CA LEU A 510 -31.42 -8.02 0.11
C LEU A 510 -30.09 -7.30 0.30
N GLY A 511 -29.76 -6.44 -0.65
CA GLY A 511 -28.62 -5.55 -0.53
C GLY A 511 -27.50 -5.74 -1.54
N TYR A 512 -27.63 -6.73 -2.42
CA TYR A 512 -26.76 -6.88 -3.57
C TYR A 512 -26.65 -5.55 -4.33
N GLY A 513 -25.43 -5.21 -4.73
CA GLY A 513 -25.16 -4.05 -5.58
C GLY A 513 -23.88 -4.23 -6.38
N CYS A 514 -23.89 -3.80 -7.64
CA CYS A 514 -22.70 -3.83 -8.50
C CYS A 514 -22.29 -2.42 -8.90
N LEU A 515 -21.02 -2.10 -8.66
CA LEU A 515 -20.41 -0.81 -8.90
C LEU A 515 -19.16 -0.97 -9.76
N LEU A 516 -18.97 -0.08 -10.72
CA LEU A 516 -17.82 -0.13 -11.64
C LEU A 516 -17.05 1.19 -11.58
N THR A 517 -15.73 1.11 -11.73
CA THR A 517 -14.90 2.30 -11.96
C THR A 517 -14.21 2.21 -13.31
N LEU A 518 -14.27 3.32 -14.04
CA LEU A 518 -13.65 3.48 -15.34
C LEU A 518 -12.91 4.82 -15.37
N ARG A 519 -11.90 4.93 -16.23
CA ARG A 519 -11.28 6.23 -16.51
C ARG A 519 -12.19 7.11 -17.34
N ALA A 520 -12.69 6.55 -18.44
CA ALA A 520 -13.66 7.15 -19.34
C ALA A 520 -14.48 6.04 -20.00
N LEU A 521 -15.65 6.37 -20.53
CA LEU A 521 -16.46 5.43 -21.30
C LEU A 521 -15.87 5.30 -22.72
N SER A 522 -15.11 4.23 -22.96
CA SER A 522 -14.42 4.01 -24.24
C SER A 522 -15.27 3.20 -25.23
N PRO A 523 -14.99 3.29 -26.55
CA PRO A 523 -15.60 2.41 -27.56
C PRO A 523 -15.34 0.91 -27.30
N ALA A 524 -14.32 0.56 -26.51
CA ALA A 524 -13.97 -0.81 -26.16
C ALA A 524 -14.96 -1.49 -25.18
N VAL A 525 -15.78 -0.72 -24.45
CA VAL A 525 -16.82 -1.29 -23.58
C VAL A 525 -17.95 -1.87 -24.44
N PRO A 526 -18.28 -3.17 -24.36
CA PRO A 526 -19.34 -3.78 -25.18
C PRO A 526 -20.72 -3.14 -24.99
N ALA A 527 -21.54 -3.14 -26.05
CA ALA A 527 -22.85 -2.49 -26.05
C ALA A 527 -23.82 -3.08 -25.00
N ASN A 528 -23.82 -4.40 -24.83
CA ASN A 528 -24.63 -5.07 -23.81
C ASN A 528 -24.28 -4.62 -22.39
N LEU A 529 -23.00 -4.43 -22.09
CA LEU A 529 -22.58 -3.88 -20.80
C LEU A 529 -23.00 -2.42 -20.65
N ARG A 530 -22.82 -1.59 -21.70
CA ARG A 530 -23.18 -0.16 -21.66
C ARG A 530 -24.65 0.08 -21.30
N LEU A 531 -25.57 -0.77 -21.75
CA LEU A 531 -27.01 -0.65 -21.44
C LEU A 531 -27.33 -0.75 -19.94
N LEU A 532 -26.49 -1.48 -19.19
CA LEU A 532 -26.65 -1.71 -17.77
C LEU A 532 -25.99 -0.63 -16.90
N LEU A 533 -25.11 0.19 -17.49
CA LEU A 533 -24.36 1.20 -16.74
C LEU A 533 -25.23 2.43 -16.47
N ARG A 534 -25.03 3.02 -15.28
CA ARG A 534 -25.48 4.35 -14.90
C ARG A 534 -24.24 5.19 -14.56
N PRO A 535 -23.64 5.87 -15.54
CA PRO A 535 -22.39 6.59 -15.33
C PRO A 535 -22.60 7.91 -14.59
N VAL A 536 -21.73 8.19 -13.62
CA VAL A 536 -21.54 9.49 -12.99
C VAL A 536 -20.08 9.90 -13.11
N ALA A 537 -19.84 11.08 -13.68
CA ALA A 537 -18.52 11.67 -13.75
C ALA A 537 -18.18 12.35 -12.42
N LEU A 538 -17.04 11.98 -11.82
CA LEU A 538 -16.50 12.68 -10.67
C LEU A 538 -15.71 13.90 -11.14
N ALA A 539 -16.09 15.07 -10.63
CA ALA A 539 -15.28 16.27 -10.75
C ALA A 539 -13.99 16.13 -9.93
N LEU A 540 -13.00 16.97 -10.24
CA LEU A 540 -11.82 17.09 -9.39
C LEU A 540 -12.26 17.52 -7.98
N PRO A 541 -11.77 16.86 -6.92
CA PRO A 541 -12.17 17.16 -5.55
C PRO A 541 -11.70 18.57 -5.17
N ASP A 542 -12.52 19.28 -4.39
CA ASP A 542 -12.11 20.55 -3.82
C ASP A 542 -11.06 20.30 -2.72
N LEU A 543 -9.80 20.62 -3.04
CA LEU A 543 -8.66 20.46 -2.13
C LEU A 543 -8.78 21.40 -0.92
N TYR A 544 -9.42 22.56 -1.07
CA TYR A 544 -9.64 23.49 0.04
C TYR A 544 -10.48 22.82 1.12
N TYR A 545 -11.63 22.29 0.72
CA TYR A 545 -12.58 21.70 1.66
C TYR A 545 -11.96 20.47 2.35
N VAL A 546 -11.29 19.59 1.60
CA VAL A 546 -10.61 18.42 2.20
C VAL A 546 -9.57 18.86 3.23
N ALA A 547 -8.73 19.85 2.90
CA ALA A 547 -7.73 20.37 3.84
C ALA A 547 -8.37 21.02 5.07
N GLU A 548 -9.40 21.84 4.89
CA GLU A 548 -10.09 22.53 5.99
C GLU A 548 -10.66 21.53 6.99
N MET A 549 -11.42 20.54 6.53
CA MET A 549 -12.05 19.56 7.41
C MET A 549 -11.05 18.68 8.14
N THR A 550 -9.99 18.25 7.47
CA THR A 550 -8.94 17.44 8.10
C THR A 550 -8.18 18.26 9.15
N LEU A 551 -7.80 19.50 8.86
CA LEU A 551 -7.09 20.38 9.80
C LEU A 551 -7.98 20.79 10.99
N LEU A 552 -9.27 21.03 10.73
CA LEU A 552 -10.26 21.32 11.76
C LEU A 552 -10.47 20.10 12.65
N GLY A 553 -10.61 18.91 12.07
CA GLY A 553 -10.63 17.61 12.75
C GLY A 553 -9.41 17.37 13.65
N ALA A 554 -8.24 17.86 13.25
CA ALA A 554 -7.01 17.81 14.03
C ALA A 554 -6.91 18.88 15.15
N GLY A 555 -7.91 19.77 15.27
CA GLY A 555 -7.94 20.82 16.29
C GLY A 555 -7.01 22.00 15.99
N MET A 556 -6.72 22.29 14.72
CA MET A 556 -5.94 23.48 14.33
C MET A 556 -6.72 24.77 14.62
N ARG A 557 -6.02 25.87 14.92
CA ARG A 557 -6.69 27.15 15.21
C ARG A 557 -7.21 27.82 13.95
N ASP A 558 -6.33 28.01 12.96
CA ASP A 558 -6.61 28.70 11.69
C ASP A 558 -6.72 27.71 10.51
N ALA A 559 -7.53 26.66 10.66
CA ALA A 559 -7.69 25.60 9.65
C ALA A 559 -8.08 26.13 8.26
N SER A 560 -9.07 27.04 8.20
CA SER A 560 -9.54 27.65 6.95
C SER A 560 -8.44 28.43 6.24
N ARG A 561 -7.73 29.33 6.94
CA ARG A 561 -6.63 30.12 6.35
C ARG A 561 -5.52 29.22 5.81
N MET A 562 -5.19 28.15 6.54
CA MET A 562 -4.17 27.19 6.12
C MET A 562 -4.61 26.42 4.87
N ALA A 563 -5.88 26.00 4.82
CA ALA A 563 -6.47 25.33 3.66
C ALA A 563 -6.51 26.22 2.40
N ILE A 564 -6.79 27.53 2.54
CA ILE A 564 -6.73 28.49 1.42
C ILE A 564 -5.31 28.56 0.87
N ARG A 565 -4.29 28.69 1.74
CA ARG A 565 -2.89 28.77 1.31
C ARG A 565 -2.43 27.47 0.64
N LEU A 566 -2.81 26.32 1.19
CA LEU A 566 -2.51 25.00 0.61
C LEU A 566 -3.16 24.80 -0.76
N SER A 567 -4.45 25.09 -0.89
CA SER A 567 -5.16 24.96 -2.18
C SER A 567 -4.58 25.92 -3.23
N LYS A 568 -4.22 27.15 -2.84
CA LYS A 568 -3.51 28.11 -3.70
C LYS A 568 -2.15 27.56 -4.14
N PHE A 569 -1.38 26.95 -3.23
CA PHE A 569 -0.10 26.32 -3.55
C PHE A 569 -0.25 25.25 -4.62
N PHE A 570 -1.18 24.30 -4.45
CA PHE A 570 -1.44 23.24 -5.45
C PHE A 570 -1.97 23.76 -6.79
N SER A 571 -2.64 24.92 -6.81
CA SER A 571 -3.05 25.58 -8.04
C SER A 571 -1.86 26.17 -8.80
N LEU A 572 -0.98 26.89 -8.10
CA LEU A 572 0.19 27.57 -8.69
C LEU A 572 1.31 26.59 -9.06
N GLU A 573 1.52 25.55 -8.26
CA GLU A 573 2.49 24.47 -8.55
C GLU A 573 2.20 23.82 -9.90
N GLY A 574 0.92 23.57 -10.20
CA GLY A 574 0.48 23.00 -11.47
C GLY A 574 0.76 23.87 -12.69
N GLU A 575 0.91 25.18 -12.53
CA GLU A 575 1.25 26.10 -13.62
C GLU A 575 2.76 26.19 -13.83
N LEU A 576 3.56 25.87 -12.80
CA LEU A 576 5.02 26.02 -12.82
C LEU A 576 5.77 24.75 -13.23
N VAL A 577 5.17 23.57 -13.02
CA VAL A 577 5.82 22.28 -13.29
C VAL A 577 5.32 21.69 -14.62
N SER A 578 6.25 21.51 -15.56
CA SER A 578 6.03 20.73 -16.77
C SER A 578 6.41 19.27 -16.53
N GLY A 579 5.45 18.36 -16.34
CA GLY A 579 5.74 16.93 -16.16
C GLY A 579 4.60 16.07 -15.61
N PRO A 580 4.78 14.74 -15.49
CA PRO A 580 3.81 13.85 -14.86
C PRO A 580 3.78 14.11 -13.34
N LEU A 581 2.77 14.85 -12.89
CA LEU A 581 2.57 15.16 -11.48
C LEU A 581 1.85 14.01 -10.74
N PRO A 582 2.16 13.78 -9.45
CA PRO A 582 1.44 12.83 -8.63
C PRO A 582 -0.04 13.24 -8.50
N CYS A 583 -0.91 12.26 -8.22
CA CYS A 583 -2.30 12.56 -7.89
C CYS A 583 -2.38 13.50 -6.67
N ARG A 584 -2.95 14.70 -6.85
CA ARG A 584 -2.99 15.75 -5.83
C ARG A 584 -3.76 15.37 -4.57
N LEU A 585 -4.88 14.65 -4.68
CA LEU A 585 -5.69 14.29 -3.51
C LEU A 585 -4.96 13.30 -2.57
N PRO A 586 -4.40 12.17 -3.04
CA PRO A 586 -3.56 11.30 -2.21
C PRO A 586 -2.38 12.04 -1.57
N LEU A 587 -1.70 12.89 -2.35
CA LEU A 587 -0.58 13.69 -1.86
C LEU A 587 -1.01 14.67 -0.77
N LEU A 588 -2.11 15.39 -0.96
CA LEU A 588 -2.67 16.29 0.05
C LEU A 588 -2.98 15.53 1.34
N LYS A 589 -3.61 14.36 1.25
CA LYS A 589 -3.91 13.53 2.42
C LYS A 589 -2.64 13.13 3.17
N GLN A 590 -1.62 12.68 2.44
CA GLN A 590 -0.32 12.35 3.03
C GLN A 590 0.33 13.56 3.72
N VAL A 591 0.32 14.74 3.09
CA VAL A 591 0.86 15.97 3.69
C VAL A 591 0.11 16.34 4.97
N LEU A 592 -1.22 16.21 4.97
CA LEU A 592 -2.04 16.48 6.15
C LEU A 592 -1.79 15.46 7.27
N GLU A 593 -1.65 14.17 6.93
CA GLU A 593 -1.26 13.10 7.86
C GLU A 593 0.09 13.39 8.53
N ASP A 594 1.11 13.69 7.73
CA ASP A 594 2.46 14.02 8.20
C ASP A 594 2.45 15.28 9.07
N THR A 595 1.62 16.27 8.72
CA THR A 595 1.44 17.49 9.51
C THR A 595 0.86 17.17 10.88
N ILE A 596 -0.21 16.38 10.94
CA ILE A 596 -0.86 15.97 12.20
C ILE A 596 0.10 15.14 13.07
N GLN A 597 0.84 14.21 12.46
CA GLN A 597 1.82 13.38 13.16
C GLN A 597 2.93 14.24 13.77
N ARG A 598 3.51 15.18 13.01
CA ARG A 598 4.53 16.12 13.50
C ARG A 598 4.02 16.95 14.65
N LEU A 599 2.80 17.47 14.55
CA LEU A 599 2.17 18.26 15.60
C LEU A 599 1.90 17.47 16.89
N ASN A 600 1.82 16.14 16.81
CA ASN A 600 1.75 15.26 17.97
C ASN A 600 3.13 14.92 18.55
N VAL A 601 4.17 14.81 17.71
CA VAL A 601 5.56 14.53 18.14
C VAL A 601 6.23 15.75 18.76
N THR A 602 6.04 16.96 18.21
CA THR A 602 6.61 18.22 18.77
C THR A 602 6.08 18.55 20.16
N LYS A 603 5.04 17.85 20.65
CA LYS A 603 4.58 17.94 22.05
C LYS A 603 5.54 17.25 23.03
N LYS A 604 6.45 16.39 22.57
CA LYS A 604 7.39 15.60 23.39
C LYS A 604 8.83 16.13 23.40
N GLU A 605 9.19 17.09 22.54
CA GLU A 605 10.55 17.65 22.51
C GLU A 605 10.73 18.82 23.51
N PRO A 606 11.92 18.97 24.12
CA PRO A 606 12.19 19.99 25.13
C PRO A 606 12.20 21.41 24.52
N LYS A 607 11.57 22.33 25.27
CA LYS A 607 11.39 23.76 25.00
C LYS A 607 12.60 24.42 24.30
N SER A 608 12.49 24.69 23.00
CA SER A 608 13.37 25.63 22.32
C SER A 608 13.17 27.05 22.87
N GLN A 609 14.26 27.79 23.06
CA GLN A 609 14.39 29.04 23.83
C GLN A 609 13.70 30.29 23.22
N HIS A 610 12.83 30.14 22.21
CA HIS A 610 12.07 31.24 21.64
C HIS A 610 10.56 30.98 21.70
N PRO A 611 9.74 31.93 22.20
CA PRO A 611 8.29 31.82 22.17
C PRO A 611 7.82 31.99 20.73
N ARG A 612 7.85 30.91 19.94
CA ARG A 612 7.17 30.87 18.64
C ARG A 612 5.67 30.86 18.91
N SER A 613 4.92 31.71 18.20
CA SER A 613 3.46 31.70 18.29
C SER A 613 2.93 30.31 17.90
N LEU A 614 1.83 29.87 18.52
CA LEU A 614 1.27 28.54 18.25
C LEU A 614 0.87 28.37 16.76
N ALA A 615 0.49 29.48 16.10
CA ALA A 615 0.25 29.54 14.67
C ALA A 615 1.53 29.31 13.83
N ALA A 616 2.68 29.84 14.27
CA ALA A 616 3.95 29.58 13.59
C ALA A 616 4.41 28.12 13.74
N ILE A 617 4.08 27.45 14.85
CA ILE A 617 4.35 26.01 15.04
C ILE A 617 3.48 25.17 14.09
N GLU A 618 2.20 25.51 13.97
CA GLU A 618 1.26 24.87 13.04
C GLU A 618 1.69 25.05 11.57
N GLU A 619 2.09 26.27 11.20
CA GLU A 619 2.60 26.59 9.86
C GLU A 619 3.94 25.90 9.56
N ALA A 620 4.86 25.87 10.53
CA ALA A 620 6.14 25.18 10.41
C ALA A 620 5.96 23.67 10.20
N ALA A 621 5.08 23.02 10.96
CA ALA A 621 4.82 21.60 10.81
C ALA A 621 4.28 21.26 9.41
N LEU A 622 3.40 22.10 8.87
CA LEU A 622 2.88 21.95 7.51
C LEU A 622 3.98 22.14 6.46
N LEU A 623 4.81 23.18 6.60
CA LEU A 623 5.94 23.42 5.69
C LEU A 623 6.93 22.26 5.71
N HIS A 624 7.26 21.73 6.89
CA HIS A 624 8.08 20.52 7.00
C HIS A 624 7.44 19.32 6.29
N ALA A 625 6.12 19.12 6.41
CA ALA A 625 5.42 18.05 5.71
C ALA A 625 5.45 18.25 4.19
N LEU A 626 5.22 19.47 3.70
CA LEU A 626 5.30 19.80 2.27
C LEU A 626 6.69 19.60 1.70
N LEU A 627 7.74 20.12 2.34
CA LEU A 627 9.13 19.95 1.92
C LEU A 627 9.56 18.48 1.88
N HIS A 628 8.91 17.65 2.69
CA HIS A 628 9.16 16.21 2.77
C HIS A 628 8.25 15.39 1.86
N SER A 629 7.31 16.02 1.17
CA SER A 629 6.38 15.38 0.24
C SER A 629 7.04 15.05 -1.10
N GLN A 630 6.40 14.17 -1.87
CA GLN A 630 6.92 13.69 -3.17
C GLN A 630 7.09 14.81 -4.20
N LEU A 631 6.40 15.95 -4.07
CA LEU A 631 6.57 17.09 -4.98
C LEU A 631 8.01 17.61 -5.01
N PHE A 632 8.66 17.65 -3.85
CA PHE A 632 10.01 18.20 -3.71
C PHE A 632 11.10 17.16 -4.04
N SER A 633 10.72 15.93 -4.38
CA SER A 633 11.66 14.89 -4.86
C SER A 633 11.71 14.73 -6.38
N ILE A 634 10.72 15.26 -7.13
CA ILE A 634 10.60 15.08 -8.60
C ILE A 634 11.50 16.04 -9.37
N LEU A 635 11.87 17.17 -8.76
CA LEU A 635 12.18 18.38 -9.49
C LEU A 635 13.67 18.70 -9.50
N ASN A 636 14.16 19.12 -10.67
CA ASN A 636 15.49 19.72 -10.84
C ASN A 636 15.71 20.86 -9.84
N GLU A 637 16.97 21.14 -9.48
CA GLU A 637 17.33 22.19 -8.51
C GLU A 637 16.69 23.56 -8.83
N ALA A 638 16.63 23.93 -10.11
CA ALA A 638 16.00 25.18 -10.55
C ALA A 638 14.48 25.24 -10.27
N HIS A 639 13.77 24.10 -10.39
CA HIS A 639 12.34 24.01 -10.10
C HIS A 639 12.08 23.95 -8.60
N LEU A 640 12.94 23.27 -7.83
CA LEU A 640 12.89 23.28 -6.37
C LEU A 640 13.04 24.71 -5.81
N HIS A 641 13.93 25.51 -6.40
CA HIS A 641 14.09 26.91 -6.02
C HIS A 641 12.78 27.70 -6.20
N LYS A 642 12.13 27.58 -7.37
CA LYS A 642 10.84 28.24 -7.66
C LYS A 642 9.73 27.82 -6.70
N LEU A 643 9.65 26.53 -6.34
CA LEU A 643 8.67 26.05 -5.37
C LEU A 643 8.96 26.56 -3.95
N ARG A 644 10.23 26.64 -3.55
CA ARG A 644 10.62 27.22 -2.26
C ARG A 644 10.28 28.71 -2.19
N GLU A 645 10.46 29.45 -3.29
CA GLU A 645 10.03 30.84 -3.40
C GLU A 645 8.51 31.00 -3.26
N LEU A 646 7.71 30.11 -3.88
CA LEU A 646 6.27 30.09 -3.69
C LEU A 646 5.87 29.81 -2.22
N LEU A 647 6.51 28.83 -1.59
CA LEU A 647 6.25 28.51 -0.18
C LEU A 647 6.61 29.70 0.71
N PHE A 648 7.71 30.40 0.42
CA PHE A 648 8.12 31.61 1.14
C PHE A 648 7.06 32.72 1.04
N GLY A 649 6.47 32.91 -0.16
CA GLY A 649 5.41 33.89 -0.37
C GLY A 649 4.07 33.54 0.30
N LEU A 650 3.71 32.25 0.35
CA LEU A 650 2.43 31.79 0.90
C LEU A 650 2.46 31.58 2.42
N PHE A 651 3.62 31.22 2.99
CA PHE A 651 3.80 30.86 4.40
C PHE A 651 4.94 31.66 5.05
N PRO A 652 4.75 32.99 5.26
CA PRO A 652 5.81 33.86 5.75
C PRO A 652 6.16 33.63 7.23
N SER A 653 5.22 33.12 8.04
CA SER A 653 5.38 33.00 9.50
C SER A 653 6.34 31.87 9.91
N ALA A 654 6.62 30.94 9.00
CA ALA A 654 7.54 29.83 9.21
C ALA A 654 8.69 29.78 8.18
N SER A 655 9.02 30.92 7.57
CA SER A 655 10.10 31.05 6.57
C SER A 655 11.48 30.53 7.02
N GLN A 656 11.77 30.51 8.33
CA GLN A 656 13.00 29.95 8.90
C GLN A 656 13.18 28.45 8.57
N VAL A 657 12.08 27.70 8.42
CA VAL A 657 12.08 26.25 8.09
C VAL A 657 12.64 25.99 6.70
N LEU A 658 12.47 26.94 5.77
CA LEU A 658 12.95 26.82 4.39
C LEU A 658 14.47 26.99 4.27
N VAL A 659 15.12 27.52 5.32
CA VAL A 659 16.55 27.85 5.36
C VAL A 659 17.36 26.78 6.10
N GLU A 660 16.74 25.98 6.98
CA GLU A 660 17.43 24.93 7.73
C GLU A 660 17.84 23.74 6.82
N PRO A 661 19.13 23.38 6.74
CA PRO A 661 19.56 22.19 6.03
C PRO A 661 19.13 20.94 6.81
N MET A 662 18.11 20.27 6.28
CA MET A 662 17.63 18.96 6.76
C MET A 662 18.76 17.92 6.65
N THR A 663 19.56 17.74 7.70
CA THR A 663 20.62 16.72 7.69
C THR A 663 20.56 15.87 8.94
N PRO A 664 20.35 14.54 8.82
CA PRO A 664 20.80 13.60 9.83
C PRO A 664 22.34 13.54 9.73
N ARG A 665 23.02 14.35 10.54
CA ARG A 665 24.49 14.47 10.57
C ARG A 665 25.24 13.17 10.90
N LEU A 666 24.52 12.14 11.37
CA LEU A 666 25.10 10.92 11.95
C LEU A 666 25.62 9.92 10.90
N MET A 667 25.19 9.96 9.63
CA MET A 667 25.55 8.92 8.64
C MET A 667 26.64 9.31 7.63
N LYS A 668 27.00 10.60 7.54
CA LYS A 668 27.99 11.09 6.56
C LYS A 668 29.36 10.38 6.61
N PRO A 669 30.00 10.14 7.77
CA PRO A 669 31.33 9.52 7.79
C PRO A 669 31.29 8.06 7.32
N LEU A 670 30.31 7.28 7.79
CA LEU A 670 30.12 5.88 7.39
C LEU A 670 29.82 5.73 5.88
N ILE A 671 29.06 6.67 5.31
CA ILE A 671 28.78 6.68 3.87
C ILE A 671 30.08 6.87 3.06
N VAL A 672 30.93 7.79 3.50
CA VAL A 672 32.20 8.08 2.81
C VAL A 672 33.15 6.87 2.89
N GLU A 673 33.23 6.21 4.04
CA GLU A 673 34.03 4.99 4.22
C GLU A 673 33.57 3.85 3.30
N GLU A 674 32.25 3.58 3.22
CA GLU A 674 31.74 2.53 2.32
C GLU A 674 31.98 2.83 0.85
N LEU A 675 31.80 4.09 0.43
CA LEU A 675 32.07 4.49 -0.96
C LEU A 675 33.54 4.27 -1.31
N GLN A 676 34.46 4.61 -0.41
CA GLN A 676 35.89 4.37 -0.60
C GLN A 676 36.23 2.87 -0.69
N GLN A 677 35.61 2.02 0.13
CA GLN A 677 35.81 0.57 0.08
C GLN A 677 35.29 -0.08 -1.21
N VAL A 678 34.22 0.46 -1.81
CA VAL A 678 33.71 0.03 -3.11
C VAL A 678 34.55 0.60 -4.28
N GLY A 679 35.57 1.43 -3.97
CA GLY A 679 36.40 2.07 -4.97
C GLY A 679 35.66 3.19 -5.71
N LEU A 680 34.83 3.98 -5.02
CA LEU A 680 34.13 5.12 -5.59
C LEU A 680 34.46 6.40 -4.84
N TYR A 681 34.71 7.47 -5.58
CA TYR A 681 34.98 8.78 -5.00
C TYR A 681 33.65 9.44 -4.55
N PRO A 682 33.56 9.95 -3.31
CA PRO A 682 32.34 10.57 -2.79
C PRO A 682 32.09 11.92 -3.48
N SER A 683 31.23 11.93 -4.51
CA SER A 683 30.75 13.18 -5.12
C SER A 683 29.58 13.76 -4.33
N PRO A 684 29.40 15.09 -4.35
CA PRO A 684 28.25 15.73 -3.71
C PRO A 684 26.91 15.21 -4.26
N GLU A 685 26.85 14.82 -5.54
CA GLU A 685 25.66 14.23 -6.17
C GLU A 685 25.31 12.85 -5.60
N ILE A 686 26.29 11.94 -5.50
CA ILE A 686 26.06 10.58 -4.97
C ILE A 686 25.71 10.65 -3.47
N LEU A 687 26.39 11.52 -2.71
CA LEU A 687 26.07 11.77 -1.31
C LEU A 687 24.65 12.32 -1.16
N GLY A 688 24.25 13.26 -2.01
CA GLY A 688 22.89 13.80 -2.05
C GLY A 688 21.84 12.72 -2.35
N SER A 689 22.06 11.88 -3.37
CA SER A 689 21.16 10.78 -3.70
C SER A 689 21.08 9.72 -2.57
N LEU A 690 22.19 9.43 -1.89
CA LEU A 690 22.22 8.51 -0.74
C LEU A 690 21.46 9.06 0.47
N GLU A 691 21.61 10.36 0.76
CA GLU A 691 20.85 11.04 1.81
C GLU A 691 19.35 11.03 1.49
N GLN A 692 18.97 11.34 0.24
CA GLN A 692 17.59 11.27 -0.24
C GLN A 692 17.04 9.84 -0.11
N LEU A 693 17.80 8.82 -0.51
CA LEU A 693 17.39 7.43 -0.41
C LEU A 693 17.18 6.98 1.03
N THR A 694 18.11 7.34 1.92
CA THR A 694 18.00 7.06 3.37
C THR A 694 16.73 7.70 3.95
N GLN A 695 16.45 8.93 3.54
CA GLN A 695 15.25 9.65 3.95
C GLN A 695 13.97 9.02 3.37
N ALA A 696 14.02 8.55 2.11
CA ALA A 696 12.92 7.88 1.43
C ALA A 696 12.53 6.55 2.11
N LEU A 697 13.51 5.71 2.46
CA LEU A 697 13.29 4.42 3.13
C LEU A 697 12.67 4.56 4.53
N ARG A 698 12.92 5.66 5.23
CA ARG A 698 12.27 5.96 6.52
C ARG A 698 10.80 6.36 6.37
N ARG A 699 10.37 6.79 5.18
CA ARG A 699 9.04 7.36 4.93
C ARG A 699 8.11 6.41 4.21
N ALA A 700 8.61 5.76 3.16
CA ALA A 700 7.80 5.00 2.23
C ALA A 700 8.35 3.59 2.07
N SER A 701 7.43 2.65 1.86
CA SER A 701 7.77 1.26 1.53
C SER A 701 7.99 1.04 0.02
N GLY A 702 7.66 2.03 -0.82
CA GLY A 702 7.93 2.01 -2.25
C GLY A 702 8.77 3.21 -2.63
N ILE A 703 9.88 2.98 -3.33
CA ILE A 703 10.84 4.00 -3.74
C ILE A 703 11.08 3.86 -5.25
N LEU A 704 10.95 4.94 -6.01
CA LEU A 704 11.39 5.01 -7.40
C LEU A 704 12.74 5.73 -7.46
N LEU A 705 13.75 5.01 -7.91
CA LEU A 705 15.08 5.52 -8.20
C LEU A 705 15.09 5.97 -9.67
N LEU A 706 15.00 7.28 -9.90
CA LEU A 706 14.92 7.89 -11.23
C LEU A 706 16.29 8.38 -11.68
N GLY A 707 16.66 8.07 -12.91
CA GLY A 707 17.86 8.61 -13.53
C GLY A 707 18.41 7.71 -14.64
N PRO A 708 19.21 8.24 -15.57
CA PRO A 708 19.71 7.48 -16.71
C PRO A 708 20.56 6.27 -16.29
N ALA A 709 20.71 5.31 -17.19
CA ALA A 709 21.61 4.17 -16.95
C ALA A 709 23.04 4.69 -16.68
N GLY A 710 23.70 4.12 -15.67
CA GLY A 710 25.04 4.57 -15.25
C GLY A 710 25.08 5.74 -14.27
N SER A 711 23.95 6.29 -13.81
CA SER A 711 23.93 7.40 -12.84
C SER A 711 24.27 7.02 -11.38
N GLY A 712 24.60 5.76 -11.10
CA GLY A 712 24.96 5.27 -9.76
C GLY A 712 23.78 4.80 -8.90
N LYS A 713 22.58 4.61 -9.46
CA LYS A 713 21.39 4.09 -8.74
C LYS A 713 21.67 2.79 -7.98
N THR A 714 22.23 1.79 -8.68
CA THR A 714 22.58 0.48 -8.13
C THR A 714 23.60 0.59 -6.99
N THR A 715 24.60 1.45 -7.17
CA THR A 715 25.59 1.76 -6.14
C THR A 715 24.93 2.37 -4.91
N CYS A 716 24.00 3.31 -5.08
CA CYS A 716 23.38 4.02 -3.96
C CYS A 716 22.68 3.06 -3.00
N TRP A 717 21.76 2.22 -3.49
CA TRP A 717 21.08 1.28 -2.60
C TRP A 717 22.01 0.17 -2.10
N HIS A 718 23.00 -0.25 -2.89
CA HIS A 718 23.93 -1.29 -2.44
C HIS A 718 24.86 -0.80 -1.31
N CYS A 719 25.36 0.43 -1.39
CA CYS A 719 26.10 1.07 -0.31
C CYS A 719 25.22 1.18 0.94
N LEU A 720 23.98 1.68 0.81
CA LEU A 720 23.09 1.82 1.96
C LEU A 720 22.77 0.48 2.63
N PHE A 721 22.58 -0.59 1.85
CA PHE A 721 22.43 -1.95 2.35
C PHE A 721 23.63 -2.38 3.21
N LYS A 722 24.86 -2.17 2.72
CA LYS A 722 26.08 -2.52 3.48
C LYS A 722 26.17 -1.71 4.77
N ILE A 723 25.89 -0.41 4.73
CA ILE A 723 25.89 0.47 5.91
C ILE A 723 24.89 -0.02 6.94
N GLN A 724 23.66 -0.31 6.51
CA GLN A 724 22.60 -0.71 7.43
C GLN A 724 22.89 -2.06 8.10
N ASN A 725 23.46 -3.03 7.36
CA ASN A 725 23.87 -4.31 7.92
C ASN A 725 25.06 -4.19 8.87
N ARG A 726 26.00 -3.27 8.62
CA ARG A 726 27.08 -2.98 9.57
C ARG A 726 26.56 -2.35 10.85
N LEU A 727 25.67 -1.36 10.74
CA LEU A 727 25.04 -0.72 11.89
C LEU A 727 24.25 -1.73 12.74
N ALA A 728 23.49 -2.61 12.08
CA ALA A 728 22.77 -3.69 12.75
C ALA A 728 23.68 -4.70 13.45
N ALA A 729 24.92 -4.90 12.95
CA ALA A 729 25.91 -5.79 13.58
C ALA A 729 26.65 -5.12 14.76
N THR A 730 26.69 -3.79 14.82
CA THR A 730 27.40 -3.04 15.87
C THR A 730 26.54 -2.62 17.07
N GLU A 731 25.21 -2.58 16.94
CA GLU A 731 24.30 -2.25 18.05
C GLU A 731 24.01 -3.49 18.91
N ASP A 732 24.28 -3.42 20.23
CA ASP A 732 23.91 -4.46 21.19
C ASP A 732 22.39 -4.71 21.20
N THR A 733 22.01 -5.98 21.39
CA THR A 733 20.65 -6.53 21.22
C THR A 733 19.53 -5.87 22.02
N SER A 734 19.82 -4.95 22.94
CA SER A 734 18.83 -4.28 23.81
C SER A 734 18.36 -2.92 23.30
N THR A 735 19.04 -2.30 22.31
CA THR A 735 18.67 -0.97 21.76
C THR A 735 18.77 -0.93 20.23
N GLN A 736 18.22 -1.91 19.53
CA GLN A 736 18.30 -1.94 18.07
C GLN A 736 17.45 -0.83 17.42
N SER A 737 18.14 0.22 16.96
CA SER A 737 17.56 1.24 16.10
C SER A 737 17.61 0.84 14.61
N TYR A 738 18.52 -0.07 14.24
CA TYR A 738 18.68 -0.62 12.88
C TYR A 738 18.41 -2.12 12.81
N GLN A 739 17.66 -2.53 11.77
CA GLN A 739 17.36 -3.93 11.48
C GLN A 739 18.25 -4.46 10.33
N PRO A 740 18.69 -5.73 10.38
CA PRO A 740 19.40 -6.35 9.27
C PRO A 740 18.51 -6.43 8.03
N VAL A 741 19.12 -6.33 6.85
CA VAL A 741 18.45 -6.25 5.56
C VAL A 741 18.89 -7.43 4.68
N GLU A 742 17.95 -7.99 3.94
CA GLU A 742 18.17 -8.97 2.87
C GLU A 742 17.62 -8.44 1.54
N ILE A 743 18.37 -8.61 0.44
CA ILE A 743 17.98 -8.13 -0.89
C ILE A 743 17.50 -9.28 -1.77
N THR A 744 16.41 -9.03 -2.48
CA THR A 744 15.98 -9.85 -3.62
C THR A 744 15.95 -8.98 -4.87
N HIS A 745 16.70 -9.39 -5.89
CA HIS A 745 16.76 -8.67 -7.17
C HIS A 745 15.80 -9.30 -8.20
N LEU A 746 14.99 -8.48 -8.86
CA LEU A 746 14.00 -8.89 -9.84
C LEU A 746 14.12 -8.02 -11.09
N TYR A 747 13.94 -8.63 -12.26
CA TYR A 747 13.90 -7.95 -13.55
C TYR A 747 12.50 -8.10 -14.18
N PRO A 748 11.51 -7.26 -13.79
CA PRO A 748 10.12 -7.47 -14.18
C PRO A 748 9.90 -7.38 -15.70
N SER A 749 10.71 -6.59 -16.40
CA SER A 749 10.60 -6.37 -17.85
C SER A 749 10.94 -7.61 -18.70
N VAL A 750 11.64 -8.59 -18.13
CA VAL A 750 11.97 -9.86 -18.79
C VAL A 750 10.81 -10.86 -18.69
N LEU A 751 9.94 -10.70 -17.68
CA LEU A 751 8.85 -11.61 -17.40
C LEU A 751 7.59 -11.19 -18.17
N SER A 752 6.90 -12.16 -18.75
CA SER A 752 5.53 -11.92 -19.18
C SER A 752 4.63 -11.61 -17.95
N PRO A 753 3.52 -10.87 -18.13
CA PRO A 753 2.59 -10.61 -17.03
C PRO A 753 2.06 -11.89 -16.36
N GLN A 754 1.92 -12.98 -17.13
CA GLN A 754 1.53 -14.30 -16.63
C GLN A 754 2.63 -14.93 -15.77
N GLU A 755 3.89 -14.92 -16.20
CA GLU A 755 4.99 -15.43 -15.36
C GLU A 755 5.22 -14.57 -14.11
N PHE A 756 4.91 -13.26 -14.18
CA PHE A 756 5.04 -12.36 -13.05
C PHE A 756 3.99 -12.64 -11.96
N LEU A 757 2.69 -12.70 -12.30
CA LEU A 757 1.58 -12.87 -11.33
C LEU A 757 1.05 -14.30 -11.19
N GLY A 758 1.16 -15.11 -12.23
CA GLY A 758 0.58 -16.43 -12.36
C GLY A 758 -0.51 -16.50 -13.43
N TRP A 759 -0.81 -17.73 -13.86
CA TRP A 759 -1.86 -18.05 -14.82
C TRP A 759 -2.47 -19.41 -14.52
N LEU A 760 -3.64 -19.68 -15.08
CA LEU A 760 -4.29 -20.98 -15.05
C LEU A 760 -4.05 -21.70 -16.38
N GLU A 761 -3.60 -22.95 -16.31
CA GLU A 761 -3.48 -23.85 -17.45
C GLU A 761 -4.34 -25.10 -17.18
N GLY A 762 -5.46 -25.20 -17.89
CA GLY A 762 -6.47 -26.22 -17.59
C GLY A 762 -7.03 -26.03 -16.16
N PRO A 763 -7.01 -27.06 -15.30
CA PRO A 763 -7.44 -26.94 -13.90
C PRO A 763 -6.32 -26.48 -12.95
N TRP A 764 -5.10 -26.26 -13.46
CA TRP A 764 -3.91 -26.06 -12.62
C TRP A 764 -3.50 -24.59 -12.57
N TRP A 765 -3.36 -24.07 -11.35
CA TRP A 765 -2.87 -22.73 -11.13
C TRP A 765 -1.34 -22.71 -11.05
N HIS A 766 -0.69 -22.02 -11.99
CA HIS A 766 0.75 -21.78 -12.00
C HIS A 766 1.05 -20.48 -11.23
N HIS A 767 1.71 -20.59 -10.08
CA HIS A 767 2.11 -19.41 -9.31
C HIS A 767 3.19 -18.60 -10.04
N GLY A 768 2.97 -17.29 -10.21
CA GLY A 768 4.00 -16.39 -10.74
C GLY A 768 5.19 -16.20 -9.79
N VAL A 769 6.28 -15.64 -10.31
CA VAL A 769 7.52 -15.39 -9.57
C VAL A 769 7.28 -14.41 -8.42
N PHE A 770 6.56 -13.31 -8.67
CA PHE A 770 6.38 -12.24 -7.69
C PHE A 770 5.58 -12.70 -6.45
N PRO A 771 4.44 -13.40 -6.58
CA PRO A 771 3.74 -13.99 -5.43
C PRO A 771 4.57 -14.99 -4.63
N ARG A 772 5.43 -15.79 -5.27
CA ARG A 772 6.31 -16.74 -4.57
C ARG A 772 7.32 -16.00 -3.70
N LEU A 773 7.92 -14.92 -4.22
CA LEU A 773 8.85 -14.07 -3.47
C LEU A 773 8.18 -13.46 -2.24
N LEU A 774 6.96 -12.92 -2.38
CA LEU A 774 6.22 -12.36 -1.25
C LEU A 774 5.90 -13.40 -0.18
N ARG A 775 5.62 -14.66 -0.56
CA ARG A 775 5.36 -15.75 0.41
C ARG A 775 6.62 -16.23 1.11
N ALA A 776 7.75 -16.33 0.40
CA ALA A 776 9.03 -16.71 1.00
C ALA A 776 9.42 -15.72 2.12
N ALA A 777 9.24 -14.42 1.87
CA ALA A 777 9.48 -13.37 2.86
C ALA A 777 8.56 -13.46 4.11
N ILE A 778 7.40 -14.12 4.03
CA ILE A 778 6.51 -14.37 5.18
C ILE A 778 7.00 -15.58 5.98
N GLN A 779 7.47 -16.64 5.29
CA GLN A 779 7.85 -17.92 5.90
C GLN A 779 9.13 -17.83 6.74
N CYS A 780 10.07 -16.94 6.39
CA CYS A 780 11.28 -16.69 7.18
C CYS A 780 11.00 -16.28 8.64
N LYS A 781 9.78 -15.81 8.98
CA LYS A 781 9.38 -15.50 10.36
C LYS A 781 8.86 -16.69 11.18
N TYR A 782 8.44 -17.78 10.54
CA TYR A 782 7.76 -18.90 11.22
C TYR A 782 8.66 -20.10 11.53
N MET A 783 9.91 -20.12 11.04
CA MET A 783 10.88 -21.18 11.33
C MET A 783 11.78 -20.88 12.55
N GLY A 784 11.56 -19.75 13.24
CA GLY A 784 12.08 -19.53 14.59
C GLY A 784 11.20 -20.26 15.61
N SER A 785 11.83 -21.00 16.52
CA SER A 785 11.27 -21.83 17.59
C SER A 785 9.93 -21.36 18.19
N LYS A 786 9.07 -22.34 18.53
CA LYS A 786 7.72 -22.25 19.15
C LYS A 786 7.60 -21.49 20.48
N GLU A 787 8.59 -20.70 20.91
CA GLU A 787 8.52 -19.96 22.16
C GLU A 787 8.32 -18.46 21.93
N GLN A 788 7.32 -17.97 22.64
CA GLN A 788 6.70 -16.66 22.51
C GLN A 788 7.63 -15.55 23.02
N THR A 789 7.99 -14.62 22.14
CA THR A 789 7.98 -13.16 22.41
C THR A 789 7.78 -12.43 21.06
N PRO A 790 6.92 -11.39 20.97
CA PRO A 790 6.68 -10.66 19.71
C PRO A 790 7.80 -9.69 19.30
N GLU A 791 8.99 -9.77 19.93
CA GLU A 791 10.06 -8.77 19.81
C GLU A 791 11.40 -9.36 19.35
N SER A 792 11.41 -10.46 18.58
CA SER A 792 12.61 -10.86 17.85
C SER A 792 12.78 -9.98 16.60
N ALA A 793 13.90 -9.25 16.55
CA ALA A 793 14.28 -8.31 15.52
C ALA A 793 13.97 -8.80 14.09
N GLY A 794 12.95 -8.22 13.47
CA GLY A 794 12.54 -8.61 12.12
C GLY A 794 13.57 -8.17 11.09
N ILE A 795 14.06 -9.13 10.28
CA ILE A 795 14.85 -8.84 9.08
C ILE A 795 14.00 -8.01 8.11
N GLN A 796 14.57 -6.93 7.58
CA GLN A 796 13.98 -6.14 6.50
C GLN A 796 14.27 -6.80 5.15
N HIS A 797 13.28 -6.83 4.26
CA HIS A 797 13.46 -7.36 2.91
C HIS A 797 13.35 -6.25 1.88
N TRP A 798 14.39 -6.06 1.08
CA TRP A 798 14.43 -5.10 -0.02
C TRP A 798 14.26 -5.83 -1.35
N VAL A 799 13.13 -5.61 -2.01
CA VAL A 799 12.86 -6.14 -3.36
C VAL A 799 13.24 -5.07 -4.37
N VAL A 800 14.38 -5.27 -5.03
CA VAL A 800 14.88 -4.37 -6.08
C VAL A 800 14.30 -4.82 -7.41
N CYS A 801 13.62 -3.91 -8.11
CA CYS A 801 13.01 -4.13 -9.41
C CYS A 801 13.72 -3.25 -10.45
N ASP A 802 14.50 -3.85 -11.32
CA ASP A 802 15.20 -3.15 -12.41
C ASP A 802 14.52 -3.44 -13.76
N GLY A 803 14.15 -2.38 -14.48
CA GLY A 803 13.63 -2.50 -15.83
C GLY A 803 12.83 -1.29 -16.31
N ALA A 804 12.43 -1.35 -17.58
CA ALA A 804 11.59 -0.33 -18.18
C ALA A 804 10.23 -0.22 -17.47
N PRO A 805 9.70 1.01 -17.29
CA PRO A 805 8.41 1.20 -16.64
C PRO A 805 7.31 0.62 -17.51
N SER A 806 6.54 -0.31 -16.96
CA SER A 806 5.33 -0.81 -17.62
C SER A 806 4.19 -0.98 -16.62
N ALA A 807 2.98 -0.63 -17.05
CA ALA A 807 1.78 -0.73 -16.21
C ALA A 807 1.52 -2.17 -15.73
N ALA A 808 1.94 -3.18 -16.50
CA ALA A 808 1.71 -4.59 -16.19
C ALA A 808 2.26 -5.02 -14.83
N TRP A 809 3.46 -4.55 -14.45
CA TRP A 809 4.07 -4.89 -13.17
C TRP A 809 4.00 -3.73 -12.16
N LEU A 810 4.12 -2.48 -12.61
CA LEU A 810 4.07 -1.31 -11.72
C LEU A 810 2.74 -1.22 -10.99
N ASP A 811 1.61 -1.37 -11.69
CA ASP A 811 0.28 -1.26 -11.08
C ASP A 811 0.10 -2.32 -9.99
N SER A 812 0.58 -3.54 -10.21
CA SER A 812 0.58 -4.63 -9.23
C SER A 812 1.33 -4.27 -7.95
N ILE A 813 2.51 -3.65 -8.05
CA ILE A 813 3.27 -3.16 -6.89
C ILE A 813 2.53 -2.01 -6.21
N THR A 814 1.90 -1.09 -6.94
CA THR A 814 1.16 0.02 -6.33
C THR A 814 -0.01 -0.42 -5.46
N TYR A 815 -0.58 -1.62 -5.70
CA TYR A 815 -1.61 -2.20 -4.84
C TYR A 815 -1.03 -2.63 -3.48
N LEU A 816 0.21 -3.14 -3.44
CA LEU A 816 0.92 -3.47 -2.20
C LEU A 816 1.36 -2.22 -1.42
N LEU A 817 1.47 -1.08 -2.09
CA LEU A 817 1.71 0.23 -1.51
C LEU A 817 0.42 0.98 -1.12
N SER A 818 -0.75 0.38 -1.38
CA SER A 818 -2.04 0.98 -1.06
C SER A 818 -2.46 0.72 0.38
N ASP A 819 -3.48 1.42 0.86
CA ASP A 819 -4.13 1.09 2.13
C ASP A 819 -5.53 0.50 1.84
N PRO A 820 -5.78 -0.80 2.15
CA PRO A 820 -4.85 -1.77 2.72
C PRO A 820 -3.80 -2.31 1.72
N PRO A 821 -2.61 -2.73 2.17
CA PRO A 821 -1.50 -3.15 1.30
C PRO A 821 -1.69 -4.59 0.82
N LYS A 822 -2.61 -4.79 -0.12
CA LYS A 822 -3.00 -6.12 -0.64
C LYS A 822 -2.88 -6.18 -2.16
N LEU A 823 -2.22 -7.22 -2.66
CA LEU A 823 -2.22 -7.63 -4.06
C LEU A 823 -3.35 -8.64 -4.30
N SER A 824 -4.12 -8.47 -5.36
CA SER A 824 -5.05 -9.50 -5.85
C SER A 824 -4.42 -10.23 -7.02
N LEU A 825 -4.45 -11.56 -7.00
CA LEU A 825 -4.02 -12.41 -8.11
C LEU A 825 -5.19 -12.67 -9.07
N PRO A 826 -4.90 -13.12 -10.31
CA PRO A 826 -5.94 -13.45 -11.30
C PRO A 826 -6.95 -14.53 -10.85
N ASN A 827 -6.55 -15.45 -9.98
CA ASN A 827 -7.42 -16.46 -9.36
C ASN A 827 -8.24 -15.93 -8.16
N GLY A 828 -8.18 -14.62 -7.88
CA GLY A 828 -8.88 -13.97 -6.78
C GLY A 828 -8.19 -14.06 -5.41
N GLN A 829 -7.04 -14.74 -5.30
CA GLN A 829 -6.27 -14.82 -4.06
C GLN A 829 -5.70 -13.45 -3.69
N GLN A 830 -5.81 -13.08 -2.41
CA GLN A 830 -5.26 -11.83 -1.90
C GLN A 830 -3.99 -12.08 -1.07
N ILE A 831 -2.90 -11.39 -1.42
CA ILE A 831 -1.63 -11.45 -0.71
C ILE A 831 -1.35 -10.09 -0.08
N THR A 832 -1.21 -10.06 1.24
CA THR A 832 -0.81 -8.85 1.98
C THR A 832 0.69 -8.64 1.88
N ARG A 833 1.13 -7.37 1.79
CA ARG A 833 2.56 -7.04 1.89
C ARG A 833 3.11 -7.51 3.24
N PRO A 834 4.20 -8.29 3.28
CA PRO A 834 4.81 -8.68 4.54
C PRO A 834 5.36 -7.44 5.28
N PRO A 835 5.21 -7.36 6.61
CA PRO A 835 5.75 -6.25 7.38
C PRO A 835 7.29 -6.29 7.34
N GLY A 836 7.91 -5.17 6.98
CA GLY A 836 9.36 -5.05 6.77
C GLY A 836 9.83 -5.19 5.32
N THR A 837 8.91 -5.36 4.36
CA THR A 837 9.25 -5.42 2.92
C THR A 837 9.20 -4.04 2.26
N PHE A 838 10.27 -3.66 1.57
CA PHE A 838 10.43 -2.43 0.78
C PHE A 838 10.63 -2.75 -0.70
N PHE A 839 10.06 -1.94 -1.59
CA PHE A 839 10.21 -2.04 -3.04
C PHE A 839 11.06 -0.88 -3.56
N LEU A 840 12.23 -1.20 -4.12
CA LEU A 840 13.13 -0.25 -4.77
C LEU A 840 13.02 -0.45 -6.28
N MET A 841 12.51 0.52 -7.01
CA MET A 841 12.25 0.42 -8.45
C MET A 841 13.24 1.31 -9.20
N GLU A 842 14.20 0.70 -9.89
CA GLU A 842 15.16 1.39 -10.74
C GLU A 842 14.54 1.68 -12.10
N VAL A 843 14.36 2.96 -12.42
CA VAL A 843 13.75 3.38 -13.68
C VAL A 843 14.51 4.57 -14.26
N ALA A 844 14.62 4.62 -15.59
CA ALA A 844 15.30 5.71 -16.26
C ALA A 844 14.57 7.05 -16.10
N ASP A 845 13.26 7.07 -16.34
CA ASP A 845 12.42 8.24 -16.15
C ASP A 845 10.99 7.87 -15.72
N ALA A 846 10.19 8.90 -15.42
CA ALA A 846 8.80 8.75 -15.01
C ALA A 846 7.80 8.85 -16.19
N THR A 847 8.27 8.90 -17.44
CA THR A 847 7.35 9.05 -18.58
C THR A 847 6.54 7.77 -18.81
N GLY A 848 5.25 7.92 -19.14
CA GLY A 848 4.34 6.79 -19.31
C GLY A 848 3.87 6.10 -18.02
N MET A 849 4.38 6.48 -16.85
CA MET A 849 3.88 5.99 -15.57
C MET A 849 2.51 6.60 -15.21
N SER A 850 1.69 5.84 -14.50
CA SER A 850 0.43 6.37 -13.99
C SER A 850 0.69 7.37 -12.84
N PRO A 851 -0.05 8.50 -12.76
CA PRO A 851 0.08 9.45 -11.64
C PRO A 851 -0.13 8.83 -10.25
N THR A 852 -0.79 7.66 -10.19
CA THR A 852 -1.00 6.90 -8.95
C THR A 852 0.28 6.20 -8.47
N VAL A 853 1.12 5.72 -9.39
CA VAL A 853 2.43 5.14 -9.07
C VAL A 853 3.33 6.21 -8.46
N VAL A 854 3.46 7.35 -9.16
CA VAL A 854 4.26 8.50 -8.70
C VAL A 854 3.76 9.02 -7.35
N GLY A 855 2.44 9.08 -7.16
CA GLY A 855 1.80 9.56 -5.93
C GLY A 855 1.94 8.66 -4.70
N ARG A 856 2.42 7.41 -4.84
CA ARG A 856 2.52 6.44 -3.73
C ARG A 856 3.95 6.06 -3.40
N CYS A 857 4.91 6.40 -4.25
CA CYS A 857 6.31 6.07 -4.06
C CYS A 857 7.08 7.32 -3.62
N ALA A 858 8.03 7.16 -2.71
CA ALA A 858 9.06 8.17 -2.54
C ALA A 858 9.95 8.18 -3.79
N LEU A 859 10.40 9.36 -4.21
CA LEU A 859 11.18 9.52 -5.43
C LEU A 859 12.58 9.94 -5.04
N VAL A 860 13.57 9.37 -5.72
CA VAL A 860 14.97 9.69 -5.51
C VAL A 860 15.56 9.96 -6.88
N TRP A 861 16.13 11.15 -7.07
CA TRP A 861 16.75 11.53 -8.32
C TRP A 861 18.25 11.25 -8.29
N CYS A 862 18.74 10.55 -9.30
CA CYS A 862 20.14 10.24 -9.53
C CYS A 862 20.57 10.83 -10.89
N GLY A 863 21.05 12.08 -10.88
CA GLY A 863 21.42 12.81 -12.10
C GLY A 863 22.66 12.25 -12.81
N GLY A 864 23.71 11.95 -12.04
CA GLY A 864 24.90 11.27 -12.51
C GLY A 864 25.82 12.09 -13.43
N GLU A 865 25.63 13.41 -13.55
CA GLU A 865 26.43 14.26 -14.45
C GLU A 865 27.92 14.24 -14.09
N GLN A 866 28.24 14.04 -12.81
CA GLN A 866 29.61 13.91 -12.31
C GLN A 866 30.10 12.46 -12.21
N THR A 867 29.29 11.46 -12.58
CA THR A 867 29.67 10.04 -12.40
C THR A 867 30.90 9.66 -13.21
N TRP A 868 31.06 10.18 -14.43
CA TRP A 868 32.25 9.92 -15.26
C TRP A 868 33.53 10.47 -14.63
N GLN A 869 33.47 11.61 -13.91
CA GLN A 869 34.62 12.17 -13.20
C GLN A 869 35.04 11.27 -12.05
N CYS A 870 34.07 10.75 -11.29
CA CYS A 870 34.34 9.79 -10.23
C CYS A 870 35.00 8.52 -10.78
N MET A 871 34.47 7.97 -11.87
CA MET A 871 35.04 6.77 -12.50
C MET A 871 36.46 7.01 -13.02
N LEU A 872 36.70 8.17 -13.63
CA LEU A 872 38.03 8.56 -14.09
C LEU A 872 39.01 8.67 -12.91
N ASN A 873 38.64 9.40 -11.86
CA ASN A 873 39.50 9.59 -10.69
C ASN A 873 39.84 8.28 -9.97
N VAL A 874 38.87 7.37 -9.84
CA VAL A 874 39.08 6.03 -9.29
C VAL A 874 40.05 5.24 -10.15
N MET A 875 39.85 5.23 -11.46
CA MET A 875 40.74 4.56 -12.39
C MET A 875 42.16 5.10 -12.22
N MET A 876 42.33 6.43 -12.24
CA MET A 876 43.64 7.08 -12.10
C MET A 876 44.31 6.80 -10.75
N ALA A 877 43.55 6.73 -9.67
CA ALA A 877 44.05 6.39 -8.34
C ALA A 877 44.44 4.91 -8.20
N ALA A 878 43.82 4.01 -8.97
CA ALA A 878 44.14 2.58 -8.97
C ALA A 878 45.40 2.24 -9.77
N LEU A 879 45.73 3.02 -10.82
CA LEU A 879 46.86 2.75 -11.71
C LEU A 879 48.21 2.51 -11.00
N PRO A 880 48.62 3.28 -9.97
CA PRO A 880 49.90 3.06 -9.29
C PRO A 880 49.94 1.77 -8.45
N HIS A 881 48.77 1.21 -8.11
CA HIS A 881 48.63 -0.03 -7.36
C HIS A 881 48.48 -1.25 -8.27
N GLU A 882 47.91 -1.08 -9.47
CA GLU A 882 47.68 -2.15 -10.45
C GLU A 882 48.90 -2.41 -11.36
N TYR A 883 49.72 -1.37 -11.62
CA TYR A 883 50.78 -1.40 -12.64
C TYR A 883 52.13 -0.87 -12.13
N ARG A 884 53.24 -1.40 -12.67
CA ARG A 884 54.60 -0.89 -12.43
C ARG A 884 54.80 0.45 -13.14
N LEU A 885 54.36 1.55 -12.53
CA LEU A 885 54.45 2.90 -13.10
C LEU A 885 55.38 3.80 -12.29
N GLN A 886 56.23 4.57 -12.97
CA GLN A 886 57.04 5.60 -12.34
C GLN A 886 56.19 6.78 -11.86
N HIS A 887 56.62 7.46 -10.79
CA HIS A 887 55.93 8.64 -10.26
C HIS A 887 55.72 9.73 -11.33
N GLN A 888 56.73 9.96 -12.19
CA GLN A 888 56.64 10.91 -13.30
C GLN A 888 55.57 10.52 -14.32
N THR A 889 55.46 9.21 -14.65
CA THR A 889 54.42 8.69 -15.54
C THR A 889 53.03 8.87 -14.96
N VAL A 890 52.85 8.57 -13.66
CA VAL A 890 51.57 8.74 -12.97
C VAL A 890 51.16 10.22 -12.95
N THR A 891 52.09 11.14 -12.66
CA THR A 891 51.79 12.58 -12.68
C THR A 891 51.39 13.08 -14.06
N GLU A 892 52.03 12.58 -15.12
CA GLU A 892 51.73 13.00 -16.48
C GLU A 892 50.39 12.43 -16.96
N LEU A 893 50.10 11.16 -16.66
CA LEU A 893 48.82 10.53 -16.93
C LEU A 893 47.67 11.24 -16.20
N ASN A 894 47.87 11.64 -14.94
CA ASN A 894 46.89 12.43 -14.17
C ASN A 894 46.61 13.79 -14.82
N ARG A 895 47.66 14.53 -15.23
CA ARG A 895 47.51 15.80 -15.95
C ARG A 895 46.77 15.64 -17.28
N LEU A 896 47.12 14.61 -18.05
CA LEU A 896 46.45 14.32 -19.32
C LEU A 896 44.97 13.98 -19.11
N ALA A 897 44.65 13.17 -18.10
CA ALA A 897 43.27 12.83 -17.75
C ALA A 897 42.45 14.06 -17.32
N GLU A 898 42.99 14.91 -16.44
CA GLU A 898 42.31 16.11 -15.94
C GLU A 898 42.05 17.17 -17.03
N VAL A 899 42.92 17.27 -18.03
CA VAL A 899 42.81 18.31 -19.07
C VAL A 899 42.11 17.81 -20.33
N LEU A 900 42.54 16.66 -20.87
CA LEU A 900 42.07 16.20 -22.18
C LEU A 900 40.65 15.65 -22.11
N VAL A 901 40.31 14.86 -21.08
CA VAL A 901 38.99 14.23 -20.99
C VAL A 901 37.87 15.28 -20.91
N PRO A 902 37.92 16.30 -20.01
CA PRO A 902 36.88 17.33 -19.97
C PRO A 902 36.86 18.24 -21.19
N ALA A 903 38.02 18.52 -21.80
CA ALA A 903 38.10 19.32 -23.04
C ALA A 903 37.43 18.58 -24.21
N THR A 904 37.63 17.27 -24.28
CA THR A 904 37.02 16.37 -25.28
C THR A 904 35.50 16.36 -25.14
N PHE A 905 34.97 16.24 -23.93
CA PHE A 905 33.53 16.38 -23.67
C PHE A 905 32.99 17.73 -24.12
N ARG A 906 33.63 18.85 -23.72
CA ARG A 906 33.20 20.20 -24.11
C ARG A 906 33.19 20.39 -25.64
N PHE A 907 34.17 19.81 -26.34
CA PHE A 907 34.23 19.84 -27.79
C PHE A 907 33.07 19.07 -28.43
N LEU A 908 32.79 17.85 -27.96
CA LEU A 908 31.69 17.02 -28.43
C LEU A 908 30.32 17.68 -28.22
N THR A 909 30.08 18.24 -27.03
CA THR A 909 28.82 18.93 -26.72
C THR A 909 28.62 20.14 -27.63
N ARG A 910 29.67 20.92 -27.92
CA ARG A 910 29.60 22.09 -28.84
C ARG A 910 29.33 21.70 -30.28
N GLN A 911 29.82 20.54 -30.73
CA GLN A 911 29.60 20.04 -32.08
C GLN A 911 28.21 19.40 -32.27
N GLY A 912 27.42 19.23 -31.19
CA GLY A 912 26.15 18.53 -31.23
C GLY A 912 26.30 17.04 -31.60
N ALA A 913 27.50 16.48 -31.46
CA ALA A 913 27.77 15.08 -31.74
C ALA A 913 27.42 14.27 -30.50
N SER A 914 26.23 13.67 -30.49
CA SER A 914 25.86 12.68 -29.48
C SER A 914 26.37 11.29 -29.86
N SER A 915 26.68 10.49 -28.82
CA SER A 915 27.07 9.09 -28.98
C SER A 915 26.02 8.31 -29.80
N VAL A 916 26.46 7.46 -30.73
CA VAL A 916 25.64 6.57 -31.57
C VAL A 916 24.80 5.62 -30.73
N LEU A 917 25.18 5.38 -29.47
CA LEU A 917 24.37 4.64 -28.50
C LEU A 917 23.02 5.32 -28.19
N GLN A 918 22.83 6.59 -28.59
CA GLN A 918 21.50 7.20 -28.69
C GLN A 918 20.81 6.77 -29.99
N VAL A 919 20.46 5.49 -30.10
CA VAL A 919 19.66 4.97 -31.22
C VAL A 919 18.19 5.40 -31.04
N HIS A 920 17.52 5.71 -32.15
CA HIS A 920 16.14 6.19 -32.20
C HIS A 920 15.20 5.45 -31.23
N GLY A 921 14.69 6.15 -30.22
CA GLY A 921 13.58 5.70 -29.38
C GLY A 921 13.93 5.07 -28.03
N GLN A 922 15.21 4.88 -27.67
CA GLN A 922 15.61 4.47 -26.30
C GLN A 922 16.45 5.55 -25.60
N GLN A 923 16.21 5.70 -24.29
CA GLN A 923 16.73 6.78 -23.46
C GLN A 923 18.25 6.71 -23.25
N ALA A 924 18.85 7.90 -23.16
CA ALA A 924 20.28 8.12 -23.08
C ALA A 924 20.92 7.49 -21.83
N VAL A 925 22.01 6.74 -22.03
CA VAL A 925 23.01 6.47 -20.99
C VAL A 925 23.53 7.81 -20.45
N CYS A 926 23.86 7.86 -19.16
CA CYS A 926 24.42 9.05 -18.55
C CYS A 926 25.67 9.51 -19.35
N PRO A 927 25.73 10.80 -19.76
CA PRO A 927 26.77 11.28 -20.66
C PRO A 927 28.16 11.06 -20.06
N GLY A 928 29.06 10.46 -20.83
CA GLY A 928 30.45 10.25 -20.46
C GLY A 928 30.76 8.97 -19.71
N VAL A 929 29.76 8.29 -19.15
CA VAL A 929 29.99 7.01 -18.46
C VAL A 929 30.43 5.94 -19.45
N ALA A 930 29.80 5.85 -20.62
CA ALA A 930 30.16 4.87 -21.64
C ALA A 930 31.58 5.14 -22.19
N GLU A 931 31.88 6.40 -22.51
CA GLU A 931 33.15 6.88 -23.07
C GLU A 931 34.32 6.65 -22.11
N VAL A 932 34.14 6.95 -20.82
CA VAL A 932 35.18 6.71 -19.80
C VAL A 932 35.34 5.22 -19.51
N THR A 933 34.26 4.44 -19.56
CA THR A 933 34.34 2.98 -19.39
C THR A 933 35.07 2.32 -20.55
N THR A 934 34.82 2.72 -21.79
CA THR A 934 35.54 2.22 -22.96
C THR A 934 37.01 2.64 -22.94
N LEU A 935 37.30 3.91 -22.60
CA LEU A 935 38.67 4.38 -22.38
C LEU A 935 39.38 3.50 -21.35
N ALA A 936 38.77 3.27 -20.19
CA ALA A 936 39.36 2.48 -19.12
C ALA A 936 39.66 1.04 -19.55
N ARG A 937 38.72 0.39 -20.26
CA ARG A 937 38.91 -0.99 -20.76
C ARG A 937 40.01 -1.08 -21.80
N ILE A 938 40.04 -0.17 -22.77
CA ILE A 938 41.08 -0.13 -23.80
C ILE A 938 42.43 0.12 -23.14
N PHE A 939 42.51 1.09 -22.24
CA PHE A 939 43.75 1.43 -21.56
C PHE A 939 44.30 0.26 -20.75
N ARG A 940 43.48 -0.38 -19.90
CA ARG A 940 43.88 -1.58 -19.14
C ARG A 940 44.30 -2.72 -20.07
N SER A 941 43.58 -2.97 -21.16
CA SER A 941 43.94 -4.03 -22.11
C SER A 941 45.29 -3.81 -22.81
N LEU A 942 45.71 -2.55 -22.97
CA LEU A 942 47.01 -2.19 -23.55
C LEU A 942 48.14 -2.28 -22.53
N LEU A 943 47.86 -2.05 -21.24
CA LEU A 943 48.84 -2.12 -20.16
C LEU A 943 49.05 -3.53 -19.60
N ASP A 944 47.97 -4.32 -19.51
CA ASP A 944 47.95 -5.66 -18.90
C ASP A 944 49.08 -6.60 -19.40
N PRO A 945 49.39 -6.67 -20.70
CA PRO A 945 50.42 -7.57 -21.21
C PRO A 945 51.86 -7.15 -20.86
N TYR A 946 52.09 -5.89 -20.45
CA TYR A 946 53.43 -5.31 -20.39
C TYR A 946 53.82 -4.77 -19.02
N LEU A 947 52.84 -4.32 -18.20
CA LEU A 947 53.11 -3.50 -17.01
C LEU A 947 52.35 -3.95 -15.76
N ARG A 948 51.53 -5.01 -15.84
CA ARG A 948 50.72 -5.49 -14.71
C ARG A 948 51.62 -6.07 -13.61
N LEU A 949 51.27 -5.77 -12.36
CA LEU A 949 51.91 -6.39 -11.20
C LEU A 949 51.35 -7.83 -11.06
N ASP A 950 52.18 -8.84 -11.34
CA ASP A 950 51.82 -10.24 -11.08
C ASP A 950 51.81 -10.50 -9.56
N GLU A 951 50.69 -10.98 -9.00
CA GLU A 951 50.59 -11.36 -7.59
C GLU A 951 51.51 -12.56 -7.22
N GLU A 952 52.04 -13.29 -8.22
CA GLU A 952 52.88 -14.49 -8.00
C GLU A 952 54.26 -14.22 -7.39
N GLU A 953 54.80 -12.99 -7.45
CA GLU A 953 56.12 -12.71 -6.88
C GLU A 953 56.12 -12.57 -5.35
N ASN A 954 54.97 -12.40 -4.70
CA ASN A 954 54.87 -12.32 -3.24
C ASN A 954 54.63 -13.68 -2.55
N ALA A 955 54.39 -14.76 -3.31
CA ALA A 955 54.07 -16.09 -2.75
C ALA A 955 55.21 -17.12 -2.86
N ARG A 956 56.34 -16.80 -3.52
CA ARG A 956 57.49 -17.74 -3.68
C ARG A 956 58.47 -17.71 -2.50
N GLY A 957 57.93 -17.67 -1.29
CA GLY A 957 58.66 -17.72 -0.03
C GLY A 957 58.18 -18.82 0.91
N GLN A 958 57.67 -19.94 0.39
CA GLN A 958 57.48 -21.17 1.16
C GLN A 958 57.40 -22.35 0.19
N GLU A 959 58.45 -23.16 0.17
CA GLU A 959 58.48 -24.44 -0.52
C GLU A 959 57.68 -25.48 0.27
N ASP A 960 56.83 -26.24 -0.42
CA ASP A 960 56.58 -27.66 -0.15
C ASP A 960 56.11 -28.34 -1.46
N PRO A 961 56.63 -29.53 -1.84
CA PRO A 961 56.30 -30.17 -3.10
C PRO A 961 55.22 -31.24 -2.93
N SER A 962 54.12 -31.19 -3.69
CA SER A 962 53.47 -32.43 -4.17
C SER A 962 52.36 -32.21 -5.22
N SER A 963 52.42 -33.07 -6.23
CA SER A 963 51.32 -33.61 -7.06
C SER A 963 50.78 -32.82 -8.27
N SER A 964 51.26 -33.26 -9.45
CA SER A 964 50.54 -33.70 -10.67
C SER A 964 49.45 -32.85 -11.35
N GLU A 965 49.79 -32.45 -12.58
CA GLU A 965 49.00 -32.12 -13.79
C GLU A 965 47.71 -32.96 -14.06
N PRO A 966 46.76 -32.56 -14.99
CA PRO A 966 47.06 -31.96 -16.31
C PRO A 966 46.10 -30.93 -16.97
N MET A 967 46.70 -30.20 -17.93
CA MET A 967 46.24 -29.76 -19.27
C MET A 967 45.00 -28.85 -19.44
N THR A 968 45.27 -27.59 -19.82
CA THR A 968 44.65 -26.94 -21.00
C THR A 968 45.65 -25.97 -21.64
N GLN A 969 45.87 -26.16 -22.94
CA GLN A 969 46.86 -25.45 -23.76
C GLN A 969 46.36 -24.03 -24.14
N SER A 970 47.18 -23.01 -23.90
CA SER A 970 47.09 -21.74 -24.64
C SER A 970 48.47 -21.22 -25.02
N PHE A 971 48.55 -20.78 -26.27
CA PHE A 971 49.72 -20.36 -27.05
C PHE A 971 50.74 -19.48 -26.32
N LYS A 972 52.03 -19.88 -26.39
CA LYS A 972 53.19 -19.06 -26.05
C LYS A 972 53.70 -18.31 -27.30
N PRO A 973 54.09 -17.03 -27.21
CA PRO A 973 55.04 -16.45 -28.13
C PRO A 973 56.48 -16.71 -27.66
N SER A 974 57.36 -16.89 -28.65
CA SER A 974 58.76 -17.31 -28.57
C SER A 974 59.67 -16.37 -27.76
N LYS A 975 60.39 -16.95 -26.78
CA LYS A 975 61.58 -16.35 -26.15
C LYS A 975 62.76 -16.43 -27.11
N SER A 976 63.36 -15.29 -27.46
CA SER A 976 64.73 -15.23 -28.00
C SER A 976 65.70 -14.83 -26.89
N SER A 977 66.71 -15.66 -26.74
CA SER A 977 67.86 -15.60 -25.83
C SER A 977 68.72 -14.35 -25.96
N TYR A 978 69.11 -13.72 -24.85
CA TYR A 978 70.43 -13.10 -24.70
C TYR A 978 70.93 -13.20 -23.24
N LEU A 979 72.06 -13.88 -23.09
CA LEU A 979 72.92 -13.88 -21.89
C LEU A 979 74.21 -13.15 -22.27
N ASN A 980 74.71 -12.33 -21.34
CA ASN A 980 75.99 -11.59 -21.28
C ASN A 980 75.95 -10.08 -21.62
N ASN A 981 75.90 -9.24 -20.57
CA ASN A 981 76.98 -8.31 -20.22
C ASN A 981 76.69 -7.56 -18.90
N ARG A 982 77.37 -7.96 -17.81
CA ARG A 982 77.41 -7.26 -16.51
C ARG A 982 78.35 -6.05 -16.59
N SER A 983 77.93 -5.00 -17.28
CA SER A 983 78.46 -3.62 -17.14
C SER A 983 77.55 -2.54 -17.78
N GLN A 984 76.32 -2.90 -18.17
CA GLN A 984 75.33 -2.02 -18.81
C GLN A 984 74.02 -1.90 -18.02
N THR A 985 73.98 -2.38 -16.77
CA THR A 985 72.75 -2.50 -15.98
C THR A 985 72.09 -1.16 -15.64
N ASP A 986 72.84 -0.07 -15.50
CA ASP A 986 72.24 1.25 -15.20
C ASP A 986 71.68 1.95 -16.45
N ASN A 987 72.24 1.72 -17.65
CA ASN A 987 71.76 2.34 -18.89
C ASN A 987 70.59 1.57 -19.51
N GLU A 988 70.57 0.23 -19.42
CA GLU A 988 69.43 -0.57 -19.87
C GLU A 988 68.19 -0.38 -18.97
N ASP A 989 68.38 -0.23 -17.66
CA ASP A 989 67.28 0.10 -16.74
C ASP A 989 66.67 1.48 -17.05
N VAL A 990 67.49 2.48 -17.38
CA VAL A 990 67.00 3.82 -17.75
C VAL A 990 66.28 3.80 -19.10
N GLN A 991 66.79 3.04 -20.09
CA GLN A 991 66.13 2.89 -21.39
C GLN A 991 64.81 2.09 -21.31
N ASN A 992 64.76 1.02 -20.51
CA ASN A 992 63.53 0.28 -20.26
C ASN A 992 62.49 1.16 -19.55
N LYS A 993 62.90 1.91 -18.52
CA LYS A 993 62.06 2.88 -17.80
C LYS A 993 61.48 3.97 -18.72
N GLN A 994 62.28 4.50 -19.66
CA GLN A 994 61.79 5.45 -20.67
C GLN A 994 60.80 4.82 -21.65
N ARG A 995 61.04 3.57 -22.05
CA ARG A 995 60.17 2.83 -22.95
C ARG A 995 58.82 2.51 -22.31
N GLU A 996 58.82 2.14 -21.04
CA GLU A 996 57.60 1.92 -20.24
C GLU A 996 56.81 3.22 -20.06
N HIS A 997 57.48 4.35 -19.78
CA HIS A 997 56.85 5.67 -19.69
C HIS A 997 56.15 6.06 -21.00
N LEU A 998 56.84 5.95 -22.13
CA LEU A 998 56.28 6.25 -23.45
C LEU A 998 55.15 5.30 -23.84
N LEU A 999 55.27 4.01 -23.50
CA LEU A 999 54.23 3.02 -23.75
C LEU A 999 52.96 3.35 -22.96
N ALA A 1000 53.06 3.74 -21.69
CA ALA A 1000 51.91 4.12 -20.89
C ALA A 1000 51.22 5.38 -21.41
N VAL A 1001 51.98 6.44 -21.74
CA VAL A 1001 51.42 7.70 -22.26
C VAL A 1001 50.79 7.52 -23.65
N SER A 1002 51.45 6.79 -24.56
CA SER A 1002 50.90 6.51 -25.90
C SER A 1002 49.66 5.63 -25.85
N SER A 1003 49.65 4.63 -24.95
CA SER A 1003 48.47 3.78 -24.72
C SER A 1003 47.29 4.58 -24.18
N PHE A 1004 47.52 5.56 -23.31
CA PHE A 1004 46.47 6.44 -22.79
C PHE A 1004 45.85 7.30 -23.90
N LEU A 1005 46.69 7.91 -24.75
CA LEU A 1005 46.21 8.72 -25.88
C LEU A 1005 45.44 7.87 -26.89
N PHE A 1006 45.92 6.67 -27.19
CA PHE A 1006 45.21 5.72 -28.05
C PHE A 1006 43.84 5.34 -27.46
N ALA A 1007 43.80 5.01 -26.17
CA ALA A 1007 42.57 4.68 -25.46
C ALA A 1007 41.58 5.86 -25.42
N LEU A 1008 42.07 7.10 -25.30
CA LEU A 1008 41.23 8.30 -25.36
C LEU A 1008 40.60 8.47 -26.75
N ILE A 1009 41.39 8.35 -27.82
CA ILE A 1009 40.92 8.52 -29.19
C ILE A 1009 39.86 7.47 -29.54
N TRP A 1010 40.13 6.19 -29.24
CA TRP A 1010 39.21 5.11 -29.56
C TRP A 1010 38.02 5.02 -28.59
N GLY A 1011 38.23 5.32 -27.30
CA GLY A 1011 37.17 5.30 -26.30
C GLY A 1011 36.05 6.29 -26.59
N PHE A 1012 36.41 7.48 -27.05
CA PHE A 1012 35.46 8.53 -27.44
C PHE A 1012 35.07 8.47 -28.93
N GLY A 1013 36.02 8.15 -29.81
CA GLY A 1013 35.82 8.14 -31.26
C GLY A 1013 34.94 7.00 -31.77
N ALA A 1014 35.04 5.81 -31.16
CA ALA A 1014 34.24 4.64 -31.56
C ALA A 1014 32.73 4.82 -31.34
N LEU A 1015 32.36 5.77 -30.49
CA LEU A 1015 30.97 6.07 -30.14
C LEU A 1015 30.38 7.17 -31.02
N LEU A 1016 31.12 7.74 -31.99
CA LEU A 1016 30.63 8.83 -32.84
C LEU A 1016 30.06 8.32 -34.18
N PRO A 1017 29.03 9.00 -34.74
CA PRO A 1017 28.53 8.68 -36.06
C PRO A 1017 29.64 8.81 -37.13
N SER A 1018 29.59 8.02 -38.20
CA SER A 1018 30.57 8.06 -39.30
C SER A 1018 30.78 9.46 -39.89
N ARG A 1019 29.73 10.27 -39.96
CA ARG A 1019 29.78 11.69 -40.36
C ARG A 1019 30.61 12.61 -39.43
N CYS A 1020 30.77 12.23 -38.17
CA CYS A 1020 31.52 12.97 -37.15
C CYS A 1020 32.98 12.50 -37.05
N LEU A 1021 33.29 11.27 -37.51
CA LEU A 1021 34.65 10.70 -37.51
C LEU A 1021 35.64 11.51 -38.36
N GLN A 1022 35.20 12.10 -39.47
CA GLN A 1022 36.05 12.99 -40.28
C GLN A 1022 36.47 14.25 -39.52
N ARG A 1023 35.59 14.79 -38.66
CA ARG A 1023 35.89 15.97 -37.82
C ARG A 1023 36.74 15.61 -36.59
N TRP A 1024 36.77 14.34 -36.22
CA TRP A 1024 37.60 13.78 -35.14
C TRP A 1024 39.05 13.47 -35.58
N GLY A 1025 39.35 13.56 -36.88
CA GLY A 1025 40.67 13.23 -37.43
C GLY A 1025 40.86 11.77 -37.81
N LEU A 1026 39.81 10.93 -37.75
CA LEU A 1026 39.84 9.50 -38.11
C LEU A 1026 39.36 9.22 -39.55
N GLY A 1027 39.13 10.25 -40.36
CA GLY A 1027 38.55 10.14 -41.70
C GLY A 1027 39.34 9.35 -42.75
N GLY A 1028 40.50 8.79 -42.40
CA GLY A 1028 41.34 7.98 -43.29
C GLY A 1028 41.60 6.54 -42.83
N VAL A 1029 40.89 6.04 -41.80
CA VAL A 1029 41.09 4.68 -41.27
C VAL A 1029 40.13 3.64 -41.89
N GLU A 1030 39.29 4.04 -42.85
CA GLU A 1030 38.66 3.09 -43.78
C GLU A 1030 39.66 2.72 -44.88
N GLY A 1031 40.55 1.76 -44.58
CA GLY A 1031 41.54 1.20 -45.49
C GLY A 1031 42.10 -0.10 -44.99
#